data_AF-A0A7Y5GCG2-F1
#
_entry.id   AF-A0A7Y5GCG2-F1
#
_cell.length_a   1.000
_cell.length_b   1.000
_cell.length_c   1.000
_cell.angle_alpha   90.00
_cell.angle_beta   90.00
_cell.angle_gamma   90.00
#
_symmetry.space_group_name_H-M   'P 1'
#
loop_
_entity.id
_entity.type
_entity.pdbx_description
1 polymer ?
#
loop_
_entity_poly.entity_id
_entity_poly.type
_entity_poly.pdbx_seq_one_letter_code
_entity_poly.pdbx_strand_id
1 'polypeptide(L)'
;MRRGFLFLLFATAIWAAQPFYDRTHPSKVFGQDRHYRILLPPGYETTGKAYPVIYYFHGHSDRYTLEKYDNGKDTIPKMADFVSRNDSIVVAVDGYVARDYTGFYGGSPWDVREEGGDYDFGEYFKELVAHIDSTYRTLTDRRHRATSGLSMGGFMSLWLSARYPDLIGSASAFNPGPEFYAGGKGRRVLWRPKDHVSNHGHTMVRLIRASGDYISQYHEETHEAYARAPEVDYEYRRDEYHRHWATSIGETFRFHMRAFRSSSLDNVPEVWSHANPYRRFQVWGYEFFSEGEQPGTVYLEAVRQGGMRITTRRWAPDGPPAERRIRVLTAPLYRAGASYQLTDYNLTTKTVETSQIAPDDKGRLSFTVDGRGHQLSFTGPGTGSQPPVLLPLTRKEVLRLPPGEDIALPIRIYNPRSVPMTAVKAALSSQYPTVQILSGSGDIPKLEPGQAADLSPQMKVRFVAGTGYFTHARLELRLTYDGWQSAQENIDVLIAPETIPNPDAVEVLDGRTFTFNVFRQKGNQGGGASVQRTVTEGSGNGNGVLEPGETATIWVRMKQGMDPFDKNNWYRTKVYTDSHYVEEAADIQEQKQLEWTGAKERTSLIRLAPATPAGTSIPLLLDNESWSYHYTPDVRYGKEKLYQAFQLHTRHLHRIVLQIPKLGRR
;
A
#
# COMPACT_ATOMS: atom_id res chain seq x y z
N MET A 1 -84.85 19.64 11.14
CA MET A 1 -83.41 19.79 11.43
C MET A 1 -82.68 18.50 11.05
N ARG A 2 -81.72 18.65 10.13
CA ARG A 2 -80.51 17.83 9.82
C ARG A 2 -80.56 16.29 9.88
N ARG A 3 -80.59 15.68 8.68
CA ARG A 3 -80.02 14.35 8.40
C ARG A 3 -78.50 14.47 8.29
N GLY A 4 -77.75 13.74 9.10
CA GLY A 4 -76.29 13.68 9.02
C GLY A 4 -75.84 12.56 8.07
N PHE A 5 -75.17 12.91 6.98
CA PHE A 5 -74.43 11.97 6.14
C PHE A 5 -73.04 11.77 6.77
N LEU A 6 -72.70 10.54 7.11
CA LEU A 6 -71.36 10.15 7.55
C LEU A 6 -70.54 9.77 6.30
N PHE A 7 -69.64 10.65 5.88
CA PHE A 7 -68.65 10.35 4.84
C PHE A 7 -67.50 9.54 5.46
N LEU A 8 -67.35 8.28 5.04
CA LEU A 8 -66.15 7.49 5.28
C LEU A 8 -65.06 7.93 4.29
N LEU A 9 -64.07 8.68 4.79
CA LEU A 9 -62.82 8.98 4.09
C LEU A 9 -61.93 7.73 4.11
N PHE A 10 -61.79 7.05 2.97
CA PHE A 10 -60.71 6.08 2.76
C PHE A 10 -59.39 6.86 2.60
N ALA A 11 -58.57 6.87 3.66
CA ALA A 11 -57.20 7.33 3.56
C ALA A 11 -56.37 6.28 2.80
N THR A 12 -56.12 6.51 1.51
CA THR A 12 -55.11 5.75 0.77
C THR A 12 -53.74 6.12 1.32
N ALA A 13 -53.12 5.22 2.08
CA ALA A 13 -51.72 5.37 2.47
C ALA A 13 -50.84 5.31 1.21
N ILE A 14 -50.36 6.46 0.76
CA ILE A 14 -49.33 6.54 -0.28
C ILE A 14 -48.03 6.03 0.35
N TRP A 15 -47.67 4.78 0.11
CA TRP A 15 -46.32 4.30 0.41
C TRP A 15 -45.37 4.98 -0.56
N ALA A 16 -44.48 5.84 -0.06
CA ALA A 16 -43.38 6.37 -0.86
C ALA A 16 -42.50 5.19 -1.32
N ALA A 17 -42.29 5.06 -2.63
CA ALA A 17 -41.40 4.04 -3.17
C ALA A 17 -39.98 4.24 -2.63
N GLN A 18 -39.37 3.16 -2.13
CA GLN A 18 -37.98 3.18 -1.69
C GLN A 18 -37.05 3.45 -2.88
N PRO A 19 -36.01 4.30 -2.77
CA PRO A 19 -35.15 4.69 -3.90
C PRO A 19 -34.09 3.63 -4.25
N PHE A 20 -34.29 2.39 -3.81
CA PHE A 20 -33.34 1.29 -3.93
C PHE A 20 -34.05 -0.05 -3.98
N TYR A 21 -33.30 -1.08 -4.36
CA TYR A 21 -33.75 -2.47 -4.40
C TYR A 21 -32.76 -3.37 -3.65
N ASP A 22 -33.26 -4.16 -2.70
CA ASP A 22 -32.49 -5.22 -2.06
C ASP A 22 -32.64 -6.51 -2.87
N ARG A 23 -31.50 -7.17 -3.15
CA ARG A 23 -31.41 -8.34 -4.02
C ARG A 23 -30.41 -9.34 -3.47
N THR A 24 -30.49 -10.56 -3.99
CA THR A 24 -29.54 -11.63 -3.73
C THR A 24 -29.01 -12.19 -5.04
N HIS A 25 -27.83 -12.81 -4.98
CA HIS A 25 -27.29 -13.64 -6.05
C HIS A 25 -26.57 -14.86 -5.49
N PRO A 26 -26.58 -16.00 -6.19
CA PRO A 26 -25.87 -17.19 -5.74
C PRO A 26 -24.36 -17.03 -5.88
N SER A 27 -23.62 -17.19 -4.77
CA SER A 27 -22.16 -17.11 -4.79
C SER A 27 -21.49 -18.48 -4.77
N LYS A 28 -20.61 -18.73 -5.74
CA LYS A 28 -19.75 -19.92 -5.75
C LYS A 28 -18.59 -19.76 -4.78
N VAL A 29 -18.05 -18.55 -4.66
CA VAL A 29 -16.96 -18.25 -3.72
C VAL A 29 -17.41 -18.55 -2.28
N PHE A 30 -18.58 -18.08 -1.88
CA PHE A 30 -19.10 -18.30 -0.52
C PHE A 30 -19.94 -19.57 -0.35
N GLY A 31 -20.34 -20.23 -1.44
CA GLY A 31 -21.21 -21.40 -1.39
C GLY A 31 -22.64 -21.11 -0.87
N GLN A 32 -23.10 -19.85 -0.95
CA GLN A 32 -24.42 -19.41 -0.48
C GLN A 32 -24.88 -18.16 -1.24
N ASP A 33 -26.16 -17.82 -1.10
CA ASP A 33 -26.68 -16.55 -1.62
C ASP A 33 -26.08 -15.35 -0.87
N ARG A 34 -25.78 -14.30 -1.63
CA ARG A 34 -25.15 -13.08 -1.15
C ARG A 34 -26.02 -11.89 -1.48
N HIS A 35 -26.16 -10.99 -0.51
CA HIS A 35 -27.00 -9.82 -0.65
C HIS A 35 -26.24 -8.65 -1.29
N TYR A 36 -27.00 -7.77 -1.94
CA TYR A 36 -26.56 -6.44 -2.33
C TYR A 36 -27.76 -5.51 -2.42
N ARG A 37 -27.51 -4.21 -2.29
CA ARG A 37 -28.50 -3.17 -2.58
C ARG A 37 -28.10 -2.43 -3.83
N ILE A 38 -29.08 -2.12 -4.67
CA ILE A 38 -28.85 -1.39 -5.92
C ILE A 38 -29.77 -0.17 -6.03
N LEU A 39 -29.19 0.96 -6.43
CA LEU A 39 -29.88 2.19 -6.77
C LEU A 39 -29.80 2.36 -8.28
N LEU A 40 -30.96 2.51 -8.92
CA LEU A 40 -31.08 2.64 -10.37
C LEU A 40 -31.48 4.08 -10.73
N PRO A 41 -30.92 4.65 -11.80
CA PRO A 41 -31.26 6.01 -12.22
C PRO A 41 -32.70 6.10 -12.72
N PRO A 42 -33.35 7.28 -12.64
CA PRO A 42 -34.65 7.50 -13.23
C PRO A 42 -34.65 7.12 -14.71
N GLY A 43 -35.70 6.43 -15.16
CA GLY A 43 -35.80 5.97 -16.55
C GLY A 43 -34.96 4.74 -16.88
N TYR A 44 -34.32 4.08 -15.90
CA TYR A 44 -33.65 2.81 -16.12
C TYR A 44 -34.56 1.83 -16.89
N GLU A 45 -35.81 1.64 -16.45
CA GLU A 45 -36.76 0.71 -17.09
C GLU A 45 -37.30 1.17 -18.45
N THR A 46 -37.19 2.45 -18.80
CA THR A 46 -37.86 3.01 -19.99
C THR A 46 -36.91 3.41 -21.11
N THR A 47 -35.64 3.69 -20.81
CA THR A 47 -34.71 4.26 -21.80
C THR A 47 -33.89 3.23 -22.57
N GLY A 48 -33.74 2.01 -22.06
CA GLY A 48 -32.87 0.98 -22.65
C GLY A 48 -31.36 1.29 -22.57
N LYS A 49 -30.96 2.38 -21.90
CA LYS A 49 -29.56 2.81 -21.77
C LYS A 49 -28.76 1.87 -20.85
N ALA A 50 -27.46 1.75 -21.14
CA ALA A 50 -26.48 1.14 -20.25
C ALA A 50 -25.75 2.21 -19.41
N TYR A 51 -25.42 1.87 -18.16
CA TYR A 51 -24.96 2.83 -17.16
C TYR A 51 -23.61 2.42 -16.53
N PRO A 52 -22.74 3.38 -16.19
CA PRO A 52 -21.57 3.09 -15.37
C PRO A 52 -22.00 2.70 -13.94
N VAL A 53 -21.11 1.99 -13.23
CA VAL A 53 -21.42 1.40 -11.93
C VAL A 53 -20.42 1.86 -10.87
N ILE A 54 -20.95 2.34 -9.73
CA ILE A 54 -20.18 2.65 -8.52
C ILE A 54 -20.49 1.59 -7.47
N TYR A 55 -19.50 0.79 -7.09
CA TYR A 55 -19.59 -0.17 -5.99
C TYR A 55 -19.21 0.51 -4.68
N TYR A 56 -20.16 0.58 -3.74
CA TYR A 56 -19.96 1.17 -2.43
C TYR A 56 -19.76 0.12 -1.34
N PHE A 57 -18.68 0.25 -0.57
CA PHE A 57 -18.32 -0.62 0.54
C PHE A 57 -18.59 0.07 1.88
N HIS A 58 -19.33 -0.62 2.74
CA HIS A 58 -19.68 -0.16 4.07
C HIS A 58 -18.52 -0.23 5.07
N GLY A 59 -18.65 0.51 6.17
CA GLY A 59 -17.66 0.51 7.26
C GLY A 59 -17.65 -0.78 8.07
N HIS A 60 -16.80 -0.82 9.09
CA HIS A 60 -16.82 -1.91 10.06
C HIS A 60 -18.13 -1.91 10.85
N SER A 61 -18.65 -3.11 11.13
CA SER A 61 -19.94 -3.36 11.80
C SER A 61 -21.22 -2.94 11.04
N ASP A 62 -21.11 -2.38 9.84
CA ASP A 62 -22.26 -2.12 8.95
C ASP A 62 -22.59 -3.33 8.06
N ARG A 63 -23.64 -3.17 7.25
CA ARG A 63 -24.04 -4.09 6.17
C ARG A 63 -24.44 -3.31 4.91
N TYR A 64 -24.81 -4.00 3.84
CA TYR A 64 -25.37 -3.39 2.61
C TYR A 64 -26.60 -2.49 2.87
N THR A 65 -27.26 -2.69 4.01
CA THR A 65 -28.34 -1.88 4.58
C THR A 65 -27.78 -0.85 5.57
N LEU A 66 -27.19 0.22 5.05
CA LEU A 66 -26.24 1.09 5.75
C LEU A 66 -26.81 1.92 6.92
N GLU A 67 -28.06 2.38 6.87
CA GLU A 67 -28.40 3.60 7.62
C GLU A 67 -29.23 3.45 8.88
N LYS A 68 -29.82 2.28 9.03
CA LYS A 68 -30.69 1.94 10.17
C LYS A 68 -31.13 0.48 10.09
N TYR A 69 -30.97 -0.14 8.92
CA TYR A 69 -32.08 -0.75 8.17
C TYR A 69 -33.20 0.27 7.80
N ASP A 70 -32.77 1.51 7.46
CA ASP A 70 -33.29 2.42 6.42
C ASP A 70 -34.44 3.45 6.65
N ASN A 71 -34.42 4.18 7.77
CA ASN A 71 -35.03 5.54 7.88
C ASN A 71 -33.96 6.59 8.26
N GLY A 72 -32.69 6.37 7.91
CA GLY A 72 -31.63 7.37 8.10
C GLY A 72 -31.73 8.52 7.08
N LYS A 73 -30.83 9.50 7.20
CA LYS A 73 -30.84 10.74 6.40
C LYS A 73 -29.49 11.06 5.75
N ASP A 74 -28.59 10.10 5.61
CA ASP A 74 -27.17 10.39 5.34
C ASP A 74 -26.63 9.70 4.06
N THR A 75 -25.69 8.75 4.17
CA THR A 75 -25.27 7.77 3.16
C THR A 75 -26.28 7.38 2.05
N ILE A 76 -27.31 6.57 2.31
CA ILE A 76 -28.23 6.04 1.29
C ILE A 76 -29.07 7.15 0.64
N PRO A 77 -29.71 8.07 1.38
CA PRO A 77 -30.41 9.20 0.78
C PRO A 77 -29.51 10.09 -0.07
N LYS A 78 -28.24 10.31 0.32
CA LYS A 78 -27.28 11.06 -0.51
C LYS A 78 -26.89 10.31 -1.78
N MET A 79 -26.73 8.98 -1.72
CA MET A 79 -26.52 8.16 -2.92
C MET A 79 -27.74 8.16 -3.83
N ALA A 80 -28.94 8.03 -3.26
CA ALA A 80 -30.20 8.10 -3.99
C ALA A 80 -30.39 9.48 -4.65
N ASP A 81 -30.11 10.56 -3.94
CA ASP A 81 -30.14 11.92 -4.48
C ASP A 81 -29.18 12.08 -5.65
N PHE A 82 -27.96 11.56 -5.53
CA PHE A 82 -27.00 11.55 -6.62
C PHE A 82 -27.51 10.74 -7.83
N VAL A 83 -27.95 9.51 -7.64
CA VAL A 83 -28.46 8.62 -8.70
C VAL A 83 -29.72 9.21 -9.36
N SER A 84 -30.56 9.93 -8.61
CA SER A 84 -31.74 10.62 -9.15
C SER A 84 -31.43 11.72 -10.17
N ARG A 85 -30.17 12.19 -10.22
CA ARG A 85 -29.71 13.31 -11.05
C ARG A 85 -28.56 12.94 -11.99
N ASN A 86 -28.12 11.69 -11.98
CA ASN A 86 -26.96 11.25 -12.77
C ASN A 86 -27.23 9.87 -13.37
N ASP A 87 -26.78 9.67 -14.61
CA ASP A 87 -26.85 8.39 -15.30
C ASP A 87 -25.79 7.43 -14.76
N SER A 88 -26.06 6.82 -13.61
CA SER A 88 -25.17 5.86 -12.96
C SER A 88 -25.96 4.90 -12.08
N ILE A 89 -25.46 3.68 -11.96
CA ILE A 89 -25.92 2.70 -10.98
C ILE A 89 -25.01 2.76 -9.76
N VAL A 90 -25.58 2.65 -8.55
CA VAL A 90 -24.81 2.44 -7.32
C VAL A 90 -25.17 1.09 -6.73
N VAL A 91 -24.15 0.27 -6.45
CA VAL A 91 -24.30 -1.05 -5.81
C VAL A 91 -23.65 -0.99 -4.42
N ALA A 92 -24.45 -1.01 -3.36
CA ALA A 92 -23.96 -1.19 -2.00
C ALA A 92 -23.75 -2.69 -1.73
N VAL A 93 -22.49 -3.06 -1.50
CA VAL A 93 -22.04 -4.46 -1.42
C VAL A 93 -22.21 -5.01 -0.01
N ASP A 94 -22.62 -6.27 0.15
CA ASP A 94 -22.62 -6.96 1.45
C ASP A 94 -21.25 -7.58 1.76
N GLY A 95 -20.55 -6.99 2.73
CA GLY A 95 -19.24 -7.42 3.17
C GLY A 95 -19.19 -8.52 4.20
N TYR A 96 -20.34 -9.08 4.57
CA TYR A 96 -20.39 -10.08 5.63
C TYR A 96 -19.69 -11.41 5.23
N VAL A 97 -18.49 -11.74 5.72
CA VAL A 97 -17.74 -12.95 5.27
C VAL A 97 -17.79 -14.13 6.27
N ALA A 98 -18.10 -13.92 7.55
CA ALA A 98 -17.97 -14.95 8.59
C ALA A 98 -19.13 -15.97 8.65
N ARG A 99 -18.81 -17.23 8.99
CA ARG A 99 -19.80 -18.29 9.30
C ARG A 99 -20.45 -18.08 10.68
N ASP A 100 -19.66 -17.66 11.68
CA ASP A 100 -20.07 -17.51 13.09
C ASP A 100 -19.83 -16.08 13.62
N TYR A 101 -20.59 -15.10 13.10
CA TYR A 101 -20.57 -13.74 13.66
C TYR A 101 -21.33 -13.71 14.99
N THR A 102 -20.62 -13.79 16.11
CA THR A 102 -21.22 -13.64 17.43
C THR A 102 -21.23 -12.16 17.85
N GLY A 103 -22.35 -11.49 17.58
CA GLY A 103 -22.65 -10.13 18.05
C GLY A 103 -22.05 -8.99 17.22
N PHE A 104 -22.41 -7.74 17.56
CA PHE A 104 -22.09 -6.48 16.85
C PHE A 104 -20.59 -6.20 16.55
N TYR A 105 -19.69 -7.06 17.08
CA TYR A 105 -18.23 -6.98 16.94
C TYR A 105 -17.52 -8.33 16.66
N GLY A 106 -18.26 -9.41 16.41
CA GLY A 106 -17.72 -10.79 16.42
C GLY A 106 -16.82 -11.19 15.23
N GLY A 107 -16.68 -10.36 14.20
CA GLY A 107 -15.86 -10.67 13.01
C GLY A 107 -15.61 -9.43 12.15
N SER A 108 -14.54 -9.41 11.34
CA SER A 108 -14.40 -8.37 10.32
C SER A 108 -15.19 -8.80 9.09
N PRO A 109 -16.02 -7.90 8.55
CA PRO A 109 -16.45 -8.04 7.17
C PRO A 109 -15.22 -8.06 6.24
N TRP A 110 -15.37 -8.66 5.07
CA TRP A 110 -14.43 -8.66 3.95
C TRP A 110 -13.15 -9.53 4.02
N ASP A 111 -13.03 -10.53 4.90
CA ASP A 111 -11.87 -11.47 4.96
C ASP A 111 -10.45 -10.87 5.17
N VAL A 112 -10.36 -9.56 5.43
CA VAL A 112 -9.10 -8.80 5.57
C VAL A 112 -8.46 -8.84 6.98
N ARG A 113 -8.71 -9.89 7.76
CA ARG A 113 -8.03 -10.14 9.06
C ARG A 113 -6.85 -11.08 8.86
N GLU A 114 -5.87 -11.02 9.77
CA GLU A 114 -4.73 -11.95 9.80
C GLU A 114 -5.20 -13.41 9.78
N GLU A 115 -6.06 -13.77 10.74
CA GLU A 115 -6.77 -15.05 10.83
C GLU A 115 -8.10 -15.05 10.05
N GLY A 116 -8.26 -14.18 9.04
CA GLY A 116 -9.48 -14.03 8.26
C GLY A 116 -9.99 -15.35 7.66
N GLY A 117 -11.28 -15.38 7.29
CA GLY A 117 -12.02 -16.57 6.89
C GLY A 117 -11.48 -17.32 5.66
N ASP A 118 -12.21 -18.37 5.26
CA ASP A 118 -11.83 -19.29 4.18
C ASP A 118 -12.04 -18.73 2.76
N TYR A 119 -12.66 -17.57 2.65
CA TYR A 119 -13.13 -17.00 1.38
C TYR A 119 -12.27 -15.81 0.98
N ASP A 120 -11.96 -15.70 -0.31
CA ASP A 120 -11.28 -14.55 -0.89
C ASP A 120 -12.34 -13.53 -1.35
N PHE A 121 -12.47 -12.42 -0.64
CA PHE A 121 -13.46 -11.40 -0.99
C PHE A 121 -13.19 -10.76 -2.35
N GLY A 122 -11.94 -10.69 -2.82
CA GLY A 122 -11.62 -10.16 -4.15
C GLY A 122 -12.17 -11.04 -5.27
N GLU A 123 -12.10 -12.37 -5.10
CA GLU A 123 -12.70 -13.30 -6.04
C GLU A 123 -14.23 -13.21 -6.04
N TYR A 124 -14.84 -13.04 -4.86
CA TYR A 124 -16.27 -12.76 -4.77
C TYR A 124 -16.64 -11.41 -5.42
N PHE A 125 -15.80 -10.38 -5.28
CA PHE A 125 -16.05 -9.09 -5.90
C PHE A 125 -16.11 -9.22 -7.43
N LYS A 126 -15.20 -9.98 -8.05
CA LYS A 126 -15.29 -10.30 -9.49
C LYS A 126 -16.56 -11.06 -9.86
N GLU A 127 -16.96 -12.02 -9.03
CA GLU A 127 -18.22 -12.76 -9.21
C GLU A 127 -19.45 -11.85 -9.13
N LEU A 128 -19.50 -10.94 -8.15
CA LEU A 128 -20.55 -9.94 -8.01
C LEU A 128 -20.56 -8.97 -9.20
N VAL A 129 -19.40 -8.53 -9.67
CA VAL A 129 -19.30 -7.69 -10.88
C VAL A 129 -19.91 -8.41 -12.08
N ALA A 130 -19.55 -9.67 -12.31
CA ALA A 130 -20.11 -10.48 -13.40
C ALA A 130 -21.64 -10.68 -13.26
N HIS A 131 -22.14 -10.88 -12.04
CA HIS A 131 -23.58 -10.94 -11.76
C HIS A 131 -24.28 -9.62 -12.10
N ILE A 132 -23.74 -8.49 -11.67
CA ILE A 132 -24.31 -7.17 -11.95
C ILE A 132 -24.31 -6.88 -13.45
N ASP A 133 -23.21 -7.17 -14.16
CA ASP A 133 -23.08 -6.93 -15.59
C ASP A 133 -24.01 -7.82 -16.44
N SER A 134 -24.35 -9.01 -15.96
CA SER A 134 -25.30 -9.91 -16.64
C SER A 134 -26.76 -9.66 -16.29
N THR A 135 -27.04 -9.02 -15.15
CA THR A 135 -28.40 -8.78 -14.65
C THR A 135 -28.90 -7.37 -14.98
N TYR A 136 -28.01 -6.39 -15.05
CA TYR A 136 -28.35 -4.99 -15.26
C TYR A 136 -27.68 -4.43 -16.53
N ARG A 137 -28.25 -3.36 -17.10
CA ARG A 137 -27.68 -2.67 -18.25
C ARG A 137 -26.50 -1.82 -17.79
N THR A 138 -25.32 -2.41 -17.76
CA THR A 138 -24.08 -1.75 -17.34
C THR A 138 -23.13 -1.50 -18.51
N LEU A 139 -22.28 -0.49 -18.37
CA LEU A 139 -21.07 -0.34 -19.19
C LEU A 139 -19.97 -1.19 -18.53
N THR A 140 -19.59 -2.28 -19.18
CA THR A 140 -18.84 -3.37 -18.52
C THR A 140 -17.32 -3.21 -18.54
N ASP A 141 -16.79 -2.24 -19.28
CA ASP A 141 -15.36 -1.97 -19.33
C ASP A 141 -14.85 -1.34 -18.01
N ARG A 142 -13.53 -1.33 -17.82
CA ARG A 142 -12.92 -0.81 -16.59
C ARG A 142 -13.14 0.69 -16.39
N ARG A 143 -13.20 1.49 -17.47
CA ARG A 143 -13.36 2.95 -17.38
C ARG A 143 -14.64 3.28 -16.66
N HIS A 144 -15.72 2.55 -16.90
CA HIS A 144 -17.04 2.81 -16.35
C HIS A 144 -17.35 2.12 -15.02
N ARG A 145 -16.32 1.60 -14.34
CA ARG A 145 -16.44 0.92 -13.05
C ARG A 145 -15.64 1.63 -11.98
N ALA A 146 -16.31 1.99 -10.88
CA ALA A 146 -15.70 2.63 -9.74
C ALA A 146 -15.92 1.88 -8.43
N THR A 147 -14.98 2.03 -7.50
CA THR A 147 -15.12 1.63 -6.10
C THR A 147 -15.16 2.84 -5.18
N SER A 148 -15.95 2.78 -4.12
CA SER A 148 -16.03 3.81 -3.09
C SER A 148 -16.28 3.15 -1.73
N GLY A 149 -15.85 3.73 -0.62
CA GLY A 149 -16.26 3.21 0.68
C GLY A 149 -15.80 4.03 1.88
N LEU A 150 -16.34 3.71 3.06
CA LEU A 150 -16.03 4.35 4.34
C LEU A 150 -15.19 3.44 5.24
N SER A 151 -14.19 3.96 5.95
CA SER A 151 -13.47 3.19 6.98
C SER A 151 -12.77 1.96 6.40
N MET A 152 -13.04 0.78 6.96
CA MET A 152 -12.69 -0.50 6.36
C MET A 152 -13.22 -0.65 4.92
N GLY A 153 -14.41 -0.15 4.58
CA GLY A 153 -14.88 -0.08 3.19
C GLY A 153 -14.07 0.88 2.32
N GLY A 154 -13.52 1.95 2.89
CA GLY A 154 -12.57 2.83 2.23
C GLY A 154 -11.26 2.10 1.90
N PHE A 155 -10.78 1.30 2.84
CA PHE A 155 -9.69 0.36 2.59
C PHE A 155 -10.05 -0.63 1.48
N MET A 156 -11.24 -1.26 1.51
CA MET A 156 -11.67 -2.20 0.47
C MET A 156 -11.70 -1.56 -0.91
N SER A 157 -12.15 -0.31 -1.00
CA SER A 157 -12.12 0.44 -2.25
C SER A 157 -10.71 0.60 -2.80
N LEU A 158 -9.75 1.02 -1.96
CA LEU A 158 -8.34 1.16 -2.37
C LEU A 158 -7.69 -0.18 -2.69
N TRP A 159 -7.94 -1.20 -1.87
CA TRP A 159 -7.36 -2.52 -2.02
C TRP A 159 -7.89 -3.25 -3.26
N LEU A 160 -9.20 -3.24 -3.52
CA LEU A 160 -9.78 -3.89 -4.72
C LEU A 160 -9.33 -3.19 -6.01
N SER A 161 -9.32 -1.86 -6.01
CA SER A 161 -8.82 -1.10 -7.16
C SER A 161 -7.31 -1.27 -7.39
N ALA A 162 -6.52 -1.43 -6.32
CA ALA A 162 -5.11 -1.78 -6.41
C ALA A 162 -4.90 -3.23 -6.85
N ARG A 163 -5.82 -4.16 -6.51
CA ARG A 163 -5.70 -5.58 -6.86
C ARG A 163 -6.13 -5.87 -8.28
N TYR A 164 -7.16 -5.17 -8.76
CA TYR A 164 -7.77 -5.36 -10.07
C TYR A 164 -7.82 -4.04 -10.87
N PRO A 165 -6.66 -3.42 -11.16
CA PRO A 165 -6.60 -2.17 -11.91
C PRO A 165 -7.10 -2.33 -13.35
N ASP A 166 -7.12 -3.56 -13.88
CA ASP A 166 -7.69 -3.95 -15.17
C ASP A 166 -9.22 -4.11 -15.15
N LEU A 167 -9.85 -4.07 -13.97
CA LEU A 167 -11.31 -4.14 -13.79
C LEU A 167 -11.92 -2.80 -13.34
N ILE A 168 -11.16 -1.99 -12.61
CA ILE A 168 -11.61 -0.75 -11.96
C ILE A 168 -10.82 0.45 -12.49
N GLY A 169 -11.53 1.45 -13.01
CA GLY A 169 -10.94 2.68 -13.54
C GLY A 169 -10.86 3.82 -12.52
N SER A 170 -11.68 3.79 -11.47
CA SER A 170 -11.75 4.86 -10.47
C SER A 170 -12.01 4.34 -9.06
N ALA A 171 -11.34 4.93 -8.07
CA ALA A 171 -11.50 4.57 -6.66
C ALA A 171 -11.66 5.81 -5.78
N SER A 172 -12.49 5.72 -4.76
CA SER A 172 -12.53 6.73 -3.69
C SER A 172 -12.60 6.11 -2.31
N ALA A 173 -12.09 6.82 -1.31
CA ALA A 173 -12.11 6.35 0.06
C ALA A 173 -12.41 7.49 1.04
N PHE A 174 -13.51 7.33 1.77
CA PHE A 174 -13.86 8.15 2.91
C PHE A 174 -13.20 7.57 4.14
N ASN A 175 -12.29 8.33 4.74
CA ASN A 175 -11.61 7.96 5.97
C ASN A 175 -11.11 6.49 5.96
N PRO A 176 -10.27 6.09 4.99
CA PRO A 176 -9.88 4.70 4.81
C PRO A 176 -9.15 4.15 6.04
N GLY A 177 -9.49 2.92 6.43
CA GLY A 177 -8.69 2.23 7.42
C GLY A 177 -7.22 2.11 6.96
N PRO A 178 -6.25 2.39 7.84
CA PRO A 178 -4.83 2.49 7.50
C PRO A 178 -4.22 1.22 6.92
N GLU A 179 -4.61 0.07 7.46
CA GLU A 179 -3.96 -1.19 7.15
C GLU A 179 -4.80 -2.37 7.61
N PHE A 180 -4.78 -3.42 6.79
CA PHE A 180 -5.41 -4.70 7.06
C PHE A 180 -4.57 -5.81 6.42
N TYR A 181 -5.01 -7.05 6.50
CA TYR A 181 -4.30 -8.17 5.92
C TYR A 181 -4.85 -8.51 4.53
N ALA A 182 -3.95 -8.78 3.60
CA ALA A 182 -4.29 -9.26 2.26
C ALA A 182 -3.46 -10.50 1.90
N GLY A 183 -4.03 -11.37 1.07
CA GLY A 183 -3.41 -12.63 0.64
C GLY A 183 -4.31 -13.83 0.90
N GLY A 184 -3.86 -15.00 0.45
CA GLY A 184 -4.58 -16.25 0.72
C GLY A 184 -4.49 -16.67 2.19
N LYS A 185 -5.40 -17.56 2.62
CA LYS A 185 -5.38 -18.19 3.94
C LYS A 185 -3.99 -18.76 4.27
N GLY A 186 -3.48 -18.48 5.47
CA GLY A 186 -2.18 -18.94 5.96
C GLY A 186 -0.95 -18.21 5.41
N ARG A 187 -1.14 -17.21 4.53
CA ARG A 187 -0.05 -16.47 3.88
C ARG A 187 -0.31 -14.96 3.76
N ARG A 188 -1.24 -14.45 4.56
CA ARG A 188 -1.60 -13.04 4.51
C ARG A 188 -0.44 -12.18 4.99
N VAL A 189 -0.31 -11.01 4.39
CA VAL A 189 0.65 -9.98 4.79
C VAL A 189 -0.12 -8.74 5.20
N LEU A 190 0.45 -7.96 6.12
CA LEU A 190 -0.05 -6.62 6.40
C LEU A 190 0.08 -5.78 5.12
N TRP A 191 -1.06 -5.28 4.65
CA TRP A 191 -1.20 -4.50 3.43
C TRP A 191 -1.69 -3.10 3.80
N ARG A 192 -1.00 -2.09 3.27
CA ARG A 192 -1.22 -0.68 3.61
C ARG A 192 -1.33 0.10 2.31
N PRO A 193 -2.36 0.95 2.11
CA PRO A 193 -2.50 1.74 0.89
C PRO A 193 -1.26 2.58 0.59
N LYS A 194 -0.61 3.14 1.63
CA LYS A 194 0.60 3.96 1.49
C LYS A 194 1.83 3.23 0.94
N ASP A 195 1.88 1.90 1.02
CA ASP A 195 3.00 1.08 0.51
C ASP A 195 2.73 0.51 -0.89
N HIS A 196 1.51 0.68 -1.43
CA HIS A 196 1.07 0.02 -2.68
C HIS A 196 0.48 1.02 -3.67
N VAL A 197 0.89 2.28 -3.59
CA VAL A 197 0.41 3.39 -4.42
C VAL A 197 0.63 3.12 -5.91
N SER A 198 1.75 2.46 -6.25
CA SER A 198 2.10 2.15 -7.65
C SER A 198 1.09 1.25 -8.37
N ASN A 199 0.29 0.46 -7.63
CA ASN A 199 -0.81 -0.32 -8.22
C ASN A 199 -1.92 0.56 -8.80
N HIS A 200 -2.00 1.83 -8.39
CA HIS A 200 -2.98 2.80 -8.87
C HIS A 200 -2.46 3.69 -10.00
N GLY A 201 -1.27 3.43 -10.56
CA GLY A 201 -0.70 4.24 -11.64
C GLY A 201 -1.57 4.36 -12.91
N HIS A 202 -2.64 3.57 -13.02
CA HIS A 202 -3.60 3.61 -14.13
C HIS A 202 -5.06 3.70 -13.66
N THR A 203 -5.29 4.13 -12.41
CA THR A 203 -6.60 4.24 -11.77
C THR A 203 -6.73 5.63 -11.16
N MET A 204 -7.81 6.35 -11.45
CA MET A 204 -8.04 7.66 -10.81
C MET A 204 -8.47 7.47 -9.35
N VAL A 205 -7.77 8.07 -8.39
CA VAL A 205 -8.01 7.89 -6.95
C VAL A 205 -8.41 9.19 -6.27
N ARG A 206 -9.43 9.13 -5.40
CA ARG A 206 -9.81 10.25 -4.54
C ARG A 206 -9.85 9.87 -3.05
N LEU A 207 -9.07 10.55 -2.23
CA LEU A 207 -9.07 10.38 -0.78
C LEU A 207 -9.86 11.51 -0.09
N ILE A 208 -10.73 11.14 0.85
CA ILE A 208 -11.56 12.07 1.61
C ILE A 208 -11.31 11.88 3.10
N ARG A 209 -10.89 12.95 3.78
CA ARG A 209 -10.64 12.99 5.22
C ARG A 209 -11.63 13.92 5.91
N ALA A 210 -12.29 13.44 6.96
CA ALA A 210 -13.00 14.30 7.92
C ALA A 210 -12.03 14.80 9.00
N SER A 211 -12.05 16.10 9.32
CA SER A 211 -11.07 16.71 10.24
C SER A 211 -11.15 16.21 11.68
N GLY A 212 -12.34 15.86 12.16
CA GLY A 212 -12.58 15.27 13.50
C GLY A 212 -12.54 13.75 13.53
N ASP A 213 -12.01 13.11 12.49
CA ASP A 213 -11.86 11.67 12.42
C ASP A 213 -10.77 11.16 13.38
N TYR A 214 -11.02 10.05 14.09
CA TYR A 214 -10.08 9.51 15.08
C TYR A 214 -8.91 8.72 14.45
N ILE A 215 -8.98 8.35 13.17
CA ILE A 215 -7.87 7.75 12.39
C ILE A 215 -7.24 8.74 11.42
N SER A 216 -7.55 10.03 11.59
CA SER A 216 -7.29 11.06 10.59
C SER A 216 -5.81 11.25 10.25
N GLN A 217 -4.89 10.91 11.14
CA GLN A 217 -3.46 10.99 10.87
C GLN A 217 -3.01 9.93 9.86
N TYR A 218 -3.50 8.71 9.96
CA TYR A 218 -3.12 7.68 9.00
C TYR A 218 -3.58 8.02 7.57
N HIS A 219 -4.67 8.80 7.46
CA HIS A 219 -5.07 9.36 6.17
C HIS A 219 -4.07 10.37 5.65
N GLU A 220 -3.44 11.17 6.51
CA GLU A 220 -2.39 12.11 6.08
C GLU A 220 -1.16 11.34 5.60
N GLU A 221 -0.73 10.28 6.31
CA GLU A 221 0.37 9.42 5.83
C GLU A 221 0.05 8.77 4.46
N THR A 222 -1.20 8.35 4.27
CA THR A 222 -1.66 7.80 3.00
C THR A 222 -1.73 8.89 1.92
N HIS A 223 -2.31 10.05 2.24
CA HIS A 223 -2.37 11.22 1.36
C HIS A 223 -0.97 11.60 0.87
N GLU A 224 -0.02 11.69 1.79
CA GLU A 224 1.37 12.04 1.52
C GLU A 224 2.03 11.04 0.57
N ALA A 225 1.75 9.73 0.73
CA ALA A 225 2.26 8.70 -0.17
C ALA A 225 1.71 8.88 -1.60
N TYR A 226 0.41 9.15 -1.74
CA TYR A 226 -0.22 9.42 -3.04
C TYR A 226 0.26 10.73 -3.66
N ALA A 227 0.40 11.79 -2.88
CA ALA A 227 0.87 13.09 -3.35
C ALA A 227 2.31 13.04 -3.91
N ARG A 228 3.10 12.04 -3.51
CA ARG A 228 4.47 11.81 -4.00
C ARG A 228 4.54 10.89 -5.22
N ALA A 229 3.43 10.25 -5.61
CA ALA A 229 3.37 9.32 -6.74
C ALA A 229 2.80 10.02 -7.98
N PRO A 230 3.63 10.67 -8.82
CA PRO A 230 3.16 11.44 -9.98
C PRO A 230 2.47 10.58 -11.04
N GLU A 231 2.67 9.27 -11.00
CA GLU A 231 2.01 8.30 -11.87
C GLU A 231 0.53 8.10 -11.52
N VAL A 232 0.06 8.48 -10.33
CA VAL A 232 -1.34 8.31 -9.92
C VAL A 232 -2.11 9.61 -10.13
N ASP A 233 -3.19 9.56 -10.90
CA ASP A 233 -4.16 10.65 -10.99
C ASP A 233 -4.96 10.72 -9.67
N TYR A 234 -4.57 11.66 -8.81
CA TYR A 234 -4.95 11.69 -7.40
C TYR A 234 -5.61 13.02 -7.00
N GLU A 235 -6.78 12.93 -6.35
CA GLU A 235 -7.45 14.06 -5.71
C GLU A 235 -7.56 13.86 -4.18
N TYR A 236 -7.26 14.91 -3.41
CA TYR A 236 -7.46 14.93 -1.97
C TYR A 236 -8.54 15.92 -1.57
N ARG A 237 -9.40 15.52 -0.63
CA ARG A 237 -10.39 16.39 -0.01
C ARG A 237 -10.35 16.29 1.51
N ARG A 238 -10.23 17.44 2.17
CA ARG A 238 -10.48 17.56 3.61
C ARG A 238 -11.83 18.21 3.86
N ASP A 239 -12.68 17.51 4.61
CA ASP A 239 -13.98 17.99 5.07
C ASP A 239 -13.91 18.39 6.55
N GLU A 240 -14.45 19.56 6.88
CA GLU A 240 -14.58 19.98 8.27
C GLU A 240 -15.80 19.30 8.90
N TYR A 241 -15.58 18.12 9.48
CA TYR A 241 -16.63 17.29 10.08
C TYR A 241 -16.10 16.54 11.31
N HIS A 242 -16.88 16.58 12.40
CA HIS A 242 -16.44 16.15 13.73
C HIS A 242 -16.48 14.63 13.97
N ARG A 243 -16.92 13.83 12.98
CA ARG A 243 -17.10 12.37 13.13
C ARG A 243 -16.40 11.60 12.03
N HIS A 244 -16.08 10.34 12.34
CA HIS A 244 -15.70 9.32 11.36
C HIS A 244 -16.91 8.95 10.49
N TRP A 245 -17.01 9.53 9.28
CA TRP A 245 -18.22 9.42 8.46
C TRP A 245 -17.99 9.65 6.96
N ALA A 246 -18.92 9.16 6.12
CA ALA A 246 -18.95 9.43 4.68
C ALA A 246 -19.65 10.77 4.40
N THR A 247 -18.86 11.84 4.30
CA THR A 247 -19.35 13.23 4.22
C THR A 247 -19.86 13.61 2.83
N SER A 248 -18.94 13.81 1.88
CA SER A 248 -19.16 14.49 0.60
C SER A 248 -19.55 13.58 -0.55
N ILE A 249 -20.45 12.61 -0.30
CA ILE A 249 -20.81 11.53 -1.23
C ILE A 249 -21.15 12.03 -2.64
N GLY A 250 -22.06 13.00 -2.76
CA GLY A 250 -22.48 13.50 -4.08
C GLY A 250 -21.34 14.16 -4.86
N GLU A 251 -20.39 14.83 -4.19
CA GLU A 251 -19.21 15.39 -4.85
C GLU A 251 -18.21 14.31 -5.26
N THR A 252 -17.94 13.36 -4.36
CA THR A 252 -17.07 12.22 -4.65
C THR A 252 -17.62 11.37 -5.81
N PHE A 253 -18.93 11.17 -5.89
CA PHE A 253 -19.50 10.42 -7.01
C PHE A 253 -19.47 11.20 -8.32
N ARG A 254 -19.52 12.54 -8.29
CA ARG A 254 -19.21 13.36 -9.48
C ARG A 254 -17.75 13.23 -9.93
N PHE A 255 -16.81 12.98 -9.02
CA PHE A 255 -15.44 12.61 -9.40
C PHE A 255 -15.41 11.31 -10.22
N HIS A 256 -16.14 10.27 -9.80
CA HIS A 256 -16.27 9.05 -10.60
C HIS A 256 -16.89 9.31 -11.97
N MET A 257 -17.90 10.19 -12.08
CA MET A 257 -18.45 10.58 -13.38
C MET A 257 -17.44 11.29 -14.29
N ARG A 258 -16.45 12.02 -13.74
CA ARG A 258 -15.34 12.56 -14.52
C ARG A 258 -14.41 11.45 -15.00
N ALA A 259 -14.06 10.52 -14.13
CA ALA A 259 -13.25 9.36 -14.49
C ALA A 259 -13.91 8.52 -15.60
N PHE A 260 -15.23 8.31 -15.53
CA PHE A 260 -16.00 7.59 -16.55
C PHE A 260 -15.99 8.26 -17.93
N ARG A 261 -15.62 9.54 -18.01
CA ARG A 261 -15.48 10.28 -19.27
C ARG A 261 -14.02 10.39 -19.73
N SER A 262 -13.07 9.92 -18.92
CA SER A 262 -11.64 10.04 -19.23
C SER A 262 -11.19 8.89 -20.13
N SER A 263 -10.91 9.20 -21.39
CA SER A 263 -10.40 8.21 -22.35
C SER A 263 -9.00 7.68 -22.01
N SER A 264 -8.29 8.29 -21.04
CA SER A 264 -7.04 7.74 -20.52
C SER A 264 -7.21 6.36 -19.89
N LEU A 265 -8.43 6.00 -19.48
CA LEU A 265 -8.76 4.73 -18.84
C LEU A 265 -9.18 3.62 -19.82
N ASP A 266 -9.28 3.91 -21.12
CA ASP A 266 -9.75 2.96 -22.15
C ASP A 266 -8.70 1.90 -22.52
N ASN A 267 -7.41 2.18 -22.28
CA ASN A 267 -6.31 1.39 -22.83
C ASN A 267 -5.67 0.49 -21.78
N VAL A 268 -5.12 -0.64 -22.26
CA VAL A 268 -4.12 -1.38 -21.49
C VAL A 268 -2.84 -0.54 -21.46
N PRO A 269 -2.25 -0.28 -20.29
CA PRO A 269 -1.04 0.49 -20.20
C PRO A 269 0.13 -0.16 -20.95
N GLU A 270 0.90 0.63 -21.69
CA GLU A 270 2.14 0.17 -22.32
C GLU A 270 3.19 -0.22 -21.26
N VAL A 271 3.22 0.52 -20.15
CA VAL A 271 4.09 0.27 -19.00
C VAL A 271 3.27 0.34 -17.72
N TRP A 272 3.43 -0.65 -16.84
CA TRP A 272 2.76 -0.68 -15.54
C TRP A 272 3.61 -1.39 -14.48
N SER A 273 3.25 -1.15 -13.21
CA SER A 273 3.83 -1.80 -12.04
C SER A 273 2.69 -2.35 -11.17
N HIS A 274 2.97 -3.40 -10.41
CA HIS A 274 1.97 -4.05 -9.56
C HIS A 274 2.62 -4.85 -8.44
N ALA A 275 2.05 -4.79 -7.25
CA ALA A 275 2.44 -5.56 -6.09
C ALA A 275 1.27 -6.43 -5.63
N ASN A 276 1.49 -7.73 -5.44
CA ASN A 276 0.41 -8.66 -5.10
C ASN A 276 0.86 -9.78 -4.14
N PRO A 277 0.15 -9.99 -3.01
CA PRO A 277 0.47 -11.05 -2.03
C PRO A 277 -0.23 -12.40 -2.29
N TYR A 278 -1.03 -12.52 -3.36
CA TYR A 278 -1.78 -13.74 -3.64
C TYR A 278 -0.94 -14.76 -4.41
N ARG A 279 -1.22 -16.05 -4.15
CA ARG A 279 -0.54 -17.18 -4.82
C ARG A 279 -0.76 -17.16 -6.34
N ARG A 280 -1.97 -16.80 -6.75
CA ARG A 280 -2.40 -16.67 -8.14
C ARG A 280 -3.01 -15.30 -8.30
N PHE A 281 -2.56 -14.58 -9.30
CA PHE A 281 -3.19 -13.34 -9.70
C PHE A 281 -2.99 -13.13 -11.20
N GLN A 282 -3.91 -12.36 -11.77
CA GLN A 282 -3.87 -11.93 -13.15
C GLN A 282 -4.00 -10.42 -13.15
N VAL A 283 -3.28 -9.76 -14.05
CA VAL A 283 -3.36 -8.32 -14.20
C VAL A 283 -2.90 -7.96 -15.62
N TRP A 284 -3.69 -7.16 -16.34
CA TRP A 284 -3.37 -6.71 -17.71
C TRP A 284 -3.07 -7.86 -18.70
N GLY A 285 -3.74 -9.00 -18.52
CA GLY A 285 -3.54 -10.21 -19.35
C GLY A 285 -2.32 -11.06 -18.99
N TYR A 286 -1.48 -10.64 -18.04
CA TYR A 286 -0.42 -11.47 -17.48
C TYR A 286 -0.98 -12.36 -16.37
N GLU A 287 -0.42 -13.56 -16.23
CA GLU A 287 -0.77 -14.51 -15.17
C GLU A 287 0.47 -14.91 -14.38
N PHE A 288 0.32 -14.92 -13.06
CA PHE A 288 1.40 -15.22 -12.13
C PHE A 288 0.99 -16.34 -11.19
N PHE A 289 1.91 -17.29 -10.97
CA PHE A 289 1.78 -18.33 -9.96
C PHE A 289 3.02 -18.37 -9.07
N SER A 290 2.86 -17.97 -7.82
CA SER A 290 3.93 -17.91 -6.81
C SER A 290 3.87 -19.15 -5.91
N GLU A 291 4.83 -20.06 -6.06
CA GLU A 291 4.92 -21.31 -5.27
C GLU A 291 5.43 -21.07 -3.84
N GLY A 292 5.29 -22.09 -2.98
CA GLY A 292 5.75 -22.06 -1.60
C GLY A 292 4.70 -21.55 -0.61
N GLU A 293 4.81 -21.95 0.66
CA GLU A 293 3.78 -21.71 1.69
C GLU A 293 3.89 -20.39 2.44
N GLN A 294 5.06 -19.75 2.42
CA GLN A 294 5.34 -18.59 3.24
C GLN A 294 4.65 -17.31 2.73
N PRO A 295 4.21 -16.41 3.64
CA PRO A 295 3.74 -15.08 3.29
C PRO A 295 4.78 -14.32 2.45
N GLY A 296 4.31 -13.44 1.56
CA GLY A 296 5.18 -12.55 0.81
C GLY A 296 4.47 -11.94 -0.40
N THR A 297 4.95 -10.77 -0.78
CA THR A 297 4.43 -9.98 -1.91
C THR A 297 5.37 -10.13 -3.10
N VAL A 298 4.80 -10.40 -4.27
CA VAL A 298 5.49 -10.31 -5.56
C VAL A 298 5.35 -8.87 -6.06
N TYR A 299 6.47 -8.24 -6.41
CA TYR A 299 6.50 -6.90 -7.01
C TYR A 299 6.92 -7.03 -8.47
N LEU A 300 6.12 -6.39 -9.33
CA LEU A 300 6.32 -6.26 -10.75
C LEU A 300 6.57 -4.79 -11.04
N GLU A 301 7.70 -4.47 -11.67
CA GLU A 301 8.07 -3.09 -11.95
C GLU A 301 8.35 -2.90 -13.44
N ALA A 302 7.85 -1.79 -13.98
CA ALA A 302 8.07 -1.37 -15.37
C ALA A 302 7.77 -2.46 -16.41
N VAL A 303 6.72 -3.26 -16.16
CA VAL A 303 6.27 -4.33 -17.05
C VAL A 303 5.85 -3.73 -18.38
N ARG A 304 6.46 -4.22 -19.45
CA ARG A 304 6.17 -3.89 -20.86
C ARG A 304 6.44 -5.11 -21.73
N GLN A 305 6.06 -5.07 -23.00
CA GLN A 305 6.33 -6.18 -23.93
C GLN A 305 7.82 -6.55 -23.99
N GLY A 306 8.70 -5.54 -23.97
CA GLY A 306 10.14 -5.74 -24.00
C GLY A 306 10.74 -6.29 -22.70
N GLY A 307 10.14 -6.11 -21.53
CA GLY A 307 10.82 -6.51 -20.30
C GLY A 307 10.06 -6.17 -19.04
N MET A 308 10.61 -6.59 -17.90
CA MET A 308 10.04 -6.33 -16.59
C MET A 308 11.08 -6.58 -15.50
N ARG A 309 10.84 -6.03 -14.31
CA ARG A 309 11.51 -6.47 -13.09
C ARG A 309 10.56 -7.28 -12.23
N ILE A 310 11.05 -8.39 -11.66
CA ILE A 310 10.30 -9.21 -10.71
C ILE A 310 11.13 -9.33 -9.43
N THR A 311 10.60 -8.83 -8.31
CA THR A 311 11.20 -8.99 -6.98
C THR A 311 10.17 -9.55 -5.99
N THR A 312 10.63 -9.97 -4.81
CA THR A 312 9.76 -10.42 -3.73
C THR A 312 10.16 -9.78 -2.41
N ARG A 313 9.20 -9.66 -1.49
CA ARG A 313 9.47 -9.30 -0.09
C ARG A 313 8.60 -10.10 0.86
N ARG A 314 9.15 -10.46 2.03
CA ARG A 314 8.37 -11.15 3.08
C ARG A 314 7.29 -10.24 3.68
N TRP A 315 7.57 -8.94 3.79
CA TRP A 315 6.62 -7.90 4.21
C TRP A 315 6.96 -6.56 3.54
N ALA A 316 5.94 -5.71 3.38
CA ALA A 316 6.13 -4.35 2.86
C ALA A 316 6.54 -3.38 3.99
N PRO A 317 7.28 -2.31 3.68
CA PRO A 317 7.95 -2.05 2.42
C PRO A 317 9.37 -2.63 2.37
N ASP A 318 10.00 -2.81 3.53
CA ASP A 318 11.44 -3.03 3.67
C ASP A 318 11.84 -4.47 3.98
N GLY A 319 10.90 -5.41 3.93
CA GLY A 319 11.17 -6.80 4.24
C GLY A 319 12.20 -7.42 3.30
N PRO A 320 12.97 -8.41 3.80
CA PRO A 320 13.95 -9.12 2.98
C PRO A 320 13.26 -9.90 1.86
N PRO A 321 14.00 -10.28 0.81
CA PRO A 321 13.49 -11.14 -0.25
C PRO A 321 12.86 -12.43 0.27
N ALA A 322 11.81 -12.88 -0.40
CA ALA A 322 11.09 -14.09 -0.07
C ALA A 322 11.26 -15.11 -1.20
N GLU A 323 12.43 -15.74 -1.27
CA GLU A 323 12.81 -16.70 -2.30
C GLU A 323 11.70 -17.73 -2.55
N ARG A 324 11.26 -17.83 -3.80
CA ARG A 324 10.17 -18.70 -4.23
C ARG A 324 10.10 -18.79 -5.74
N ARG A 325 9.70 -19.95 -6.25
CA ARG A 325 9.48 -20.14 -7.67
C ARG A 325 8.24 -19.36 -8.13
N ILE A 326 8.40 -18.46 -9.09
CA ILE A 326 7.31 -17.68 -9.69
C ILE A 326 7.21 -18.08 -11.16
N ARG A 327 6.10 -18.71 -11.54
CA ARG A 327 5.76 -18.97 -12.94
C ARG A 327 5.03 -17.78 -13.51
N VAL A 328 5.43 -17.37 -14.71
CA VAL A 328 4.86 -16.21 -15.40
C VAL A 328 4.38 -16.66 -16.77
N LEU A 329 3.17 -16.27 -17.13
CA LEU A 329 2.63 -16.37 -18.47
C LEU A 329 2.21 -14.97 -18.92
N THR A 330 2.85 -14.44 -19.97
CA THR A 330 2.66 -13.05 -20.38
C THR A 330 1.27 -12.80 -20.98
N ALA A 331 0.91 -11.53 -21.18
CA ALA A 331 -0.15 -11.16 -22.11
C ALA A 331 0.17 -11.62 -23.55
N PRO A 332 -0.85 -11.76 -24.43
CA PRO A 332 -0.72 -12.19 -25.82
C PRO A 332 -0.12 -11.09 -26.72
N LEU A 333 1.11 -10.69 -26.43
CA LEU A 333 1.81 -9.57 -27.09
C LEU A 333 2.87 -10.04 -28.09
N TYR A 334 3.16 -11.33 -28.17
CA TYR A 334 4.29 -11.87 -28.92
C TYR A 334 3.81 -12.57 -30.20
N ARG A 335 4.58 -12.50 -31.29
CA ARG A 335 4.19 -13.08 -32.57
C ARG A 335 4.29 -14.61 -32.51
N ALA A 336 3.17 -15.32 -32.63
CA ALA A 336 3.14 -16.78 -32.71
C ALA A 336 4.10 -17.31 -33.80
N GLY A 337 4.85 -18.36 -33.47
CA GLY A 337 5.86 -18.96 -34.36
C GLY A 337 7.18 -18.18 -34.50
N ALA A 338 7.33 -17.01 -33.85
CA ALA A 338 8.62 -16.32 -33.76
C ALA A 338 9.47 -16.85 -32.59
N SER A 339 10.77 -16.51 -32.59
CA SER A 339 11.67 -16.75 -31.44
C SER A 339 12.07 -15.41 -30.82
N TYR A 340 12.19 -15.40 -29.50
CA TYR A 340 12.64 -14.27 -28.71
C TYR A 340 13.85 -14.67 -27.89
N GLN A 341 14.79 -13.76 -27.73
CA GLN A 341 15.88 -13.91 -26.77
C GLN A 341 15.41 -13.40 -25.41
N LEU A 342 15.51 -14.23 -24.38
CA LEU A 342 15.32 -13.85 -22.97
C LEU A 342 16.70 -13.64 -22.34
N THR A 343 16.94 -12.43 -21.87
CA THR A 343 18.09 -12.08 -21.03
C THR A 343 17.61 -11.81 -19.61
N ASP A 344 18.19 -12.52 -18.65
CA ASP A 344 17.88 -12.41 -17.22
C ASP A 344 19.11 -11.93 -16.45
N TYR A 345 19.03 -10.72 -15.90
CA TYR A 345 20.02 -10.19 -14.96
C TYR A 345 19.54 -10.45 -13.53
N ASN A 346 20.26 -11.28 -12.79
CA ASN A 346 19.97 -11.58 -11.40
C ASN A 346 20.47 -10.44 -10.49
N LEU A 347 19.55 -9.80 -9.76
CA LEU A 347 19.85 -8.64 -8.93
C LEU A 347 20.71 -8.97 -7.71
N THR A 348 20.67 -10.22 -7.25
CA THR A 348 21.40 -10.69 -6.07
C THR A 348 22.82 -11.12 -6.43
N THR A 349 22.98 -12.02 -7.41
CA THR A 349 24.29 -12.55 -7.83
C THR A 349 25.02 -11.64 -8.81
N LYS A 350 24.30 -10.69 -9.44
CA LYS A 350 24.79 -9.82 -10.52
C LYS A 350 25.25 -10.58 -11.77
N THR A 351 24.76 -11.81 -11.95
CA THR A 351 25.03 -12.63 -13.14
C THR A 351 23.98 -12.42 -14.21
N VAL A 352 24.35 -12.69 -15.47
CA VAL A 352 23.45 -12.62 -16.62
C VAL A 352 23.35 -13.97 -17.27
N GLU A 353 22.12 -14.40 -17.50
CA GLU A 353 21.81 -15.59 -18.27
C GLU A 353 21.03 -15.20 -19.53
N THR A 354 21.20 -15.97 -20.59
CA THR A 354 20.53 -15.71 -21.86
C THR A 354 20.05 -17.02 -22.46
N SER A 355 18.80 -17.02 -22.92
CA SER A 355 18.14 -18.19 -23.50
C SER A 355 17.23 -17.79 -24.65
N GLN A 356 16.77 -18.76 -25.44
CA GLN A 356 15.73 -18.56 -26.42
C GLN A 356 14.39 -19.00 -25.84
N ILE A 357 13.33 -18.27 -26.16
CA ILE A 357 11.96 -18.56 -25.75
C ILE A 357 11.02 -18.31 -26.93
N ALA A 358 10.06 -19.20 -27.11
CA ALA A 358 9.03 -19.09 -28.14
C ALA A 358 7.67 -18.88 -27.48
N PRO A 359 6.80 -18.03 -28.05
CA PRO A 359 5.44 -17.90 -27.57
C PRO A 359 4.59 -19.10 -27.97
N ASP A 360 3.52 -19.31 -27.22
CA ASP A 360 2.45 -20.21 -27.62
C ASP A 360 1.71 -19.72 -28.88
N ASP A 361 0.76 -20.52 -29.33
CA ASP A 361 -0.15 -20.23 -30.44
C ASP A 361 -1.04 -19.00 -30.22
N LYS A 362 -1.15 -18.50 -28.97
CA LYS A 362 -1.85 -17.27 -28.61
C LYS A 362 -0.90 -16.07 -28.45
N GLY A 363 0.40 -16.24 -28.70
CA GLY A 363 1.37 -15.16 -28.59
C GLY A 363 1.81 -14.86 -27.17
N ARG A 364 1.84 -15.84 -26.27
CA ARG A 364 2.23 -15.68 -24.86
C ARG A 364 3.54 -16.39 -24.54
N LEU A 365 4.44 -15.73 -23.82
CA LEU A 365 5.67 -16.35 -23.31
C LEU A 365 5.45 -16.96 -21.94
N SER A 366 6.06 -18.12 -21.68
CA SER A 366 6.02 -18.82 -20.39
C SER A 366 7.43 -19.03 -19.84
N PHE A 367 7.70 -18.52 -18.64
CA PHE A 367 9.00 -18.67 -17.98
C PHE A 367 8.85 -18.75 -16.45
N THR A 368 9.98 -18.93 -15.75
CA THR A 368 10.02 -19.06 -14.30
C THR A 368 11.22 -18.30 -13.74
N VAL A 369 11.03 -17.64 -12.59
CA VAL A 369 12.10 -17.01 -11.79
C VAL A 369 12.11 -17.52 -10.35
N ASP A 370 13.20 -17.32 -9.61
CA ASP A 370 13.40 -17.86 -8.25
C ASP A 370 13.01 -16.88 -7.12
N GLY A 371 12.53 -15.69 -7.48
CA GLY A 371 12.07 -14.67 -6.55
C GLY A 371 13.18 -13.88 -5.85
N ARG A 372 14.46 -14.12 -6.15
CA ARG A 372 15.62 -13.37 -5.61
C ARG A 372 15.85 -12.00 -6.24
N GLY A 373 14.98 -11.60 -7.15
CA GLY A 373 15.08 -10.35 -7.89
C GLY A 373 15.72 -10.54 -9.27
N HIS A 374 14.95 -10.28 -10.32
CA HIS A 374 15.34 -10.47 -11.71
C HIS A 374 14.96 -9.25 -12.55
N GLN A 375 15.89 -8.78 -13.36
CA GLN A 375 15.63 -7.82 -14.44
C GLN A 375 15.61 -8.58 -15.76
N LEU A 376 14.42 -8.73 -16.33
CA LEU A 376 14.16 -9.57 -17.50
C LEU A 376 14.00 -8.70 -18.75
N SER A 377 14.58 -9.15 -19.85
CA SER A 377 14.51 -8.48 -21.15
C SER A 377 14.21 -9.50 -22.25
N PHE A 378 13.20 -9.21 -23.06
CA PHE A 378 12.80 -9.94 -24.25
C PHE A 378 13.21 -9.15 -25.49
N THR A 379 13.99 -9.77 -26.37
CA THR A 379 14.36 -9.17 -27.66
C THR A 379 13.85 -10.03 -28.81
N GLY A 380 13.03 -9.44 -29.68
CA GLY A 380 12.51 -10.10 -30.87
C GLY A 380 11.50 -9.22 -31.62
N PRO A 381 10.72 -9.78 -32.56
CA PRO A 381 9.75 -9.00 -33.33
C PRO A 381 8.75 -8.28 -32.43
N GLY A 382 8.64 -6.96 -32.59
CA GLY A 382 7.67 -6.12 -31.89
C GLY A 382 8.10 -5.60 -30.52
N THR A 383 9.17 -6.09 -29.90
CA THR A 383 9.58 -5.65 -28.54
C THR A 383 10.14 -4.23 -28.48
N GLY A 384 10.42 -3.62 -29.65
CA GLY A 384 11.08 -2.33 -29.75
C GLY A 384 12.51 -2.33 -29.24
N SER A 385 13.13 -1.15 -29.25
CA SER A 385 14.44 -0.92 -28.66
C SER A 385 14.27 -0.38 -27.24
N GLN A 386 14.83 -1.06 -26.24
CA GLN A 386 14.63 -0.68 -24.83
C GLN A 386 15.58 0.42 -24.39
N PRO A 387 15.17 1.33 -23.50
CA PRO A 387 16.10 2.28 -22.88
C PRO A 387 17.11 1.55 -21.97
N PRO A 388 18.26 2.18 -21.65
CA PRO A 388 19.10 1.71 -20.55
C PRO A 388 18.30 1.68 -19.24
N VAL A 389 18.53 0.67 -18.41
CA VAL A 389 17.75 0.45 -17.18
C VAL A 389 18.57 0.87 -15.97
N LEU A 390 17.99 1.70 -15.09
CA LEU A 390 18.52 1.92 -13.76
C LEU A 390 18.24 0.70 -12.88
N LEU A 391 19.30 0.02 -12.43
CA LEU A 391 19.19 -1.07 -11.47
C LEU A 391 18.82 -0.51 -10.08
N PRO A 392 18.15 -1.30 -9.21
CA PRO A 392 17.77 -0.85 -7.88
C PRO A 392 18.96 -0.32 -7.07
N LEU A 393 18.79 0.86 -6.46
CA LEU A 393 19.81 1.51 -5.64
C LEU A 393 19.98 0.82 -4.27
N THR A 394 18.96 0.11 -3.80
CA THR A 394 18.95 -0.58 -2.51
C THR A 394 18.14 -1.87 -2.58
N ARG A 395 18.38 -2.77 -1.63
CA ARG A 395 17.56 -3.98 -1.40
C ARG A 395 16.26 -3.67 -0.65
N LYS A 396 16.20 -2.49 -0.04
CA LYS A 396 15.03 -1.94 0.67
C LYS A 396 14.08 -1.26 -0.33
N GLU A 397 12.95 -0.72 0.12
CA GLU A 397 12.06 0.00 -0.79
C GLU A 397 12.67 1.33 -1.23
N VAL A 398 13.17 2.08 -0.24
CA VAL A 398 13.71 3.44 -0.43
C VAL A 398 15.08 3.56 0.22
N LEU A 399 15.96 4.30 -0.44
CA LEU A 399 17.31 4.59 0.05
C LEU A 399 17.24 5.61 1.19
N ARG A 400 17.81 5.27 2.35
CA ARG A 400 17.88 6.15 3.52
C ARG A 400 19.28 6.70 3.64
N LEU A 401 19.43 8.02 3.69
CA LEU A 401 20.71 8.70 3.58
C LEU A 401 20.94 9.68 4.74
N PRO A 402 22.17 9.80 5.26
CA PRO A 402 22.50 10.82 6.24
C PRO A 402 22.52 12.23 5.60
N PRO A 403 22.20 13.29 6.36
CA PRO A 403 22.41 14.66 5.91
C PRO A 403 23.86 15.09 6.13
N GLY A 404 24.30 16.13 5.41
CA GLY A 404 25.59 16.80 5.59
C GLY A 404 26.81 16.06 5.03
N GLU A 405 26.67 14.81 4.60
CA GLU A 405 27.76 13.98 4.07
C GLU A 405 27.82 13.98 2.54
N ASP A 406 29.01 13.78 1.98
CA ASP A 406 29.21 13.54 0.54
C ASP A 406 28.95 12.08 0.20
N ILE A 407 27.83 11.84 -0.47
CA ILE A 407 27.32 10.50 -0.73
C ILE A 407 27.47 10.20 -2.21
N ALA A 408 28.17 9.10 -2.53
CA ALA A 408 28.12 8.48 -3.85
C ALA A 408 26.84 7.65 -3.97
N LEU A 409 25.90 8.07 -4.80
CA LEU A 409 24.68 7.31 -5.06
C LEU A 409 25.02 6.04 -5.84
N PRO A 410 24.45 4.87 -5.49
CA PRO A 410 24.77 3.58 -6.12
C PRO A 410 24.11 3.43 -7.51
N ILE A 411 24.39 4.35 -8.43
CA ILE A 411 23.79 4.41 -9.76
C ILE A 411 24.46 3.39 -10.68
N ARG A 412 23.70 2.36 -11.07
CA ARG A 412 24.16 1.33 -12.01
C ARG A 412 23.22 1.26 -13.21
N ILE A 413 23.78 1.45 -14.40
CA ILE A 413 23.04 1.46 -15.67
C ILE A 413 23.28 0.16 -16.41
N TYR A 414 22.20 -0.55 -16.72
CA TYR A 414 22.20 -1.85 -17.38
C TYR A 414 21.74 -1.73 -18.83
N ASN A 415 22.38 -2.47 -19.75
CA ASN A 415 21.91 -2.63 -21.13
C ASN A 415 21.01 -3.87 -21.25
N PRO A 416 19.68 -3.71 -21.38
CA PRO A 416 18.74 -4.82 -21.56
C PRO A 416 18.68 -5.38 -22.99
N ARG A 417 19.38 -4.77 -23.95
CA ARG A 417 19.29 -5.17 -25.37
C ARG A 417 20.23 -6.32 -25.68
N SER A 418 19.94 -6.97 -26.81
CA SER A 418 20.85 -7.93 -27.45
C SER A 418 21.97 -7.29 -28.27
N VAL A 419 21.96 -5.95 -28.41
CA VAL A 419 22.95 -5.17 -29.15
C VAL A 419 23.60 -4.12 -28.26
N PRO A 420 24.85 -3.69 -28.54
CA PRO A 420 25.52 -2.68 -27.75
C PRO A 420 24.76 -1.35 -27.79
N MET A 421 24.73 -0.65 -26.65
CA MET A 421 24.34 0.76 -26.59
C MET A 421 25.58 1.63 -26.72
N THR A 422 25.44 2.78 -27.37
CA THR A 422 26.55 3.71 -27.59
C THR A 422 26.21 5.09 -27.04
N ALA A 423 27.25 5.87 -26.69
CA ALA A 423 27.10 7.25 -26.22
C ALA A 423 26.05 7.39 -25.09
N VAL A 424 26.05 6.45 -24.14
CA VAL A 424 25.13 6.48 -23.00
C VAL A 424 25.63 7.54 -22.02
N LYS A 425 24.84 8.57 -21.76
CA LYS A 425 25.15 9.61 -20.79
C LYS A 425 24.07 9.67 -19.72
N ALA A 426 24.49 9.85 -18.48
CA ALA A 426 23.63 10.02 -17.34
C ALA A 426 23.83 11.42 -16.75
N ALA A 427 22.75 12.11 -16.42
CA ALA A 427 22.75 13.43 -15.79
C ALA A 427 21.71 13.48 -14.65
N LEU A 428 22.17 13.73 -13.43
CA LEU A 428 21.33 13.96 -12.26
C LEU A 428 20.89 15.42 -12.18
N SER A 429 19.64 15.61 -11.76
CA SER A 429 19.08 16.90 -11.40
C SER A 429 18.12 16.75 -10.22
N SER A 430 17.79 17.85 -9.55
CA SER A 430 16.77 17.86 -8.49
C SER A 430 16.17 19.25 -8.39
N GLN A 431 14.87 19.31 -8.13
CA GLN A 431 14.16 20.57 -7.83
C GLN A 431 14.09 20.85 -6.32
N TYR A 432 14.54 19.90 -5.49
CA TYR A 432 14.50 20.03 -4.05
C TYR A 432 15.67 20.89 -3.57
N PRO A 433 15.41 22.01 -2.88
CA PRO A 433 16.48 22.88 -2.37
C PRO A 433 17.35 22.19 -1.31
N THR A 434 16.88 21.06 -0.77
CA THR A 434 17.60 20.23 0.19
C THR A 434 18.62 19.30 -0.46
N VAL A 435 18.72 19.27 -1.80
CA VAL A 435 19.63 18.40 -2.55
C VAL A 435 20.69 19.23 -3.25
N GLN A 436 21.95 18.99 -2.90
CA GLN A 436 23.12 19.55 -3.58
C GLN A 436 23.78 18.48 -4.43
N ILE A 437 23.85 18.68 -5.74
CA ILE A 437 24.58 17.79 -6.65
C ILE A 437 26.03 18.29 -6.76
N LEU A 438 26.97 17.51 -6.25
CA LEU A 438 28.40 17.84 -6.25
C LEU A 438 29.07 17.39 -7.55
N SER A 439 28.70 16.20 -8.02
CA SER A 439 28.97 15.70 -9.36
C SER A 439 27.78 14.82 -9.76
N GLY A 440 27.24 15.01 -10.96
CA GLY A 440 26.02 14.32 -11.35
C GLY A 440 25.99 13.86 -12.80
N SER A 441 27.14 13.77 -13.45
CA SER A 441 27.22 13.41 -14.87
C SER A 441 28.19 12.27 -15.10
N GLY A 442 27.79 11.28 -15.88
CA GLY A 442 28.63 10.16 -16.29
C GLY A 442 28.46 9.84 -17.76
N ASP A 443 29.56 9.51 -18.43
CA ASP A 443 29.60 9.08 -19.83
C ASP A 443 30.04 7.62 -19.92
N ILE A 444 29.29 6.83 -20.68
CA ILE A 444 29.58 5.43 -21.01
C ILE A 444 29.64 5.36 -22.55
N PRO A 445 30.85 5.39 -23.14
CA PRO A 445 31.00 5.41 -24.60
C PRO A 445 30.32 4.24 -25.30
N LYS A 446 30.38 3.06 -24.68
CA LYS A 446 29.77 1.82 -25.16
C LYS A 446 29.39 0.94 -23.97
N LEU A 447 28.22 0.33 -24.01
CA LEU A 447 27.73 -0.63 -23.03
C LEU A 447 27.28 -1.91 -23.75
N GLU A 448 27.99 -3.02 -23.53
CA GLU A 448 27.71 -4.28 -24.21
C GLU A 448 26.37 -4.91 -23.76
N PRO A 449 25.75 -5.79 -24.58
CA PRO A 449 24.56 -6.53 -24.20
C PRO A 449 24.69 -7.21 -22.84
N GLY A 450 23.72 -7.01 -21.94
CA GLY A 450 23.75 -7.59 -20.60
C GLY A 450 24.77 -6.96 -19.64
N GLN A 451 25.56 -5.97 -20.07
CA GLN A 451 26.51 -5.31 -19.19
C GLN A 451 25.83 -4.28 -18.30
N ALA A 452 26.31 -4.14 -17.06
CA ALA A 452 25.97 -3.03 -16.18
C ALA A 452 27.20 -2.17 -15.90
N ALA A 453 27.09 -0.86 -16.13
CA ALA A 453 28.11 0.13 -15.77
C ALA A 453 27.81 0.74 -14.40
N ASP A 454 28.84 0.92 -13.59
CA ASP A 454 28.76 1.59 -12.29
C ASP A 454 29.16 3.06 -12.44
N LEU A 455 28.21 3.95 -12.18
CA LEU A 455 28.41 5.40 -12.20
C LEU A 455 28.49 6.02 -10.81
N SER A 456 28.51 5.21 -9.75
CA SER A 456 28.54 5.72 -8.37
C SER A 456 29.66 6.75 -8.11
N PRO A 457 30.90 6.55 -8.61
CA PRO A 457 31.97 7.54 -8.40
C PRO A 457 31.70 8.93 -8.99
N GLN A 458 30.86 9.02 -10.03
CA GLN A 458 30.50 10.25 -10.73
C GLN A 458 29.21 10.90 -10.20
N MET A 459 28.45 10.18 -9.36
CA MET A 459 27.13 10.56 -8.88
C MET A 459 27.19 10.92 -7.39
N LYS A 460 27.79 12.07 -7.07
CA LYS A 460 27.96 12.56 -5.71
C LYS A 460 26.97 13.65 -5.38
N VAL A 461 26.30 13.48 -4.25
CA VAL A 461 25.29 14.39 -3.74
C VAL A 461 25.52 14.66 -2.26
N ARG A 462 25.01 15.78 -1.79
CA ARG A 462 24.93 16.12 -0.37
C ARG A 462 23.50 16.58 -0.09
N PHE A 463 22.96 16.18 1.06
CA PHE A 463 21.63 16.57 1.49
C PHE A 463 21.69 17.47 2.72
N VAL A 464 20.74 18.38 2.85
CA VAL A 464 20.46 19.10 4.10
C VAL A 464 19.08 18.68 4.61
N ALA A 465 18.91 18.63 5.93
CA ALA A 465 17.65 18.20 6.54
C ALA A 465 17.34 19.00 7.80
N GLY A 466 16.06 19.13 8.13
CA GLY A 466 15.64 19.77 9.38
C GLY A 466 15.82 18.86 10.60
N THR A 467 15.20 19.28 11.70
CA THR A 467 14.96 18.44 12.87
C THR A 467 13.67 17.61 12.68
N GLY A 468 13.47 16.60 13.53
CA GLY A 468 12.23 15.81 13.54
C GLY A 468 12.42 14.40 12.96
N TYR A 469 11.75 14.12 11.85
CA TYR A 469 11.72 12.79 11.23
C TYR A 469 12.41 12.77 9.86
N PHE A 470 12.35 11.65 9.13
CA PHE A 470 12.85 11.58 7.76
C PHE A 470 12.19 12.62 6.86
N THR A 471 12.99 13.26 6.01
CA THR A 471 12.51 14.15 4.94
C THR A 471 12.65 13.45 3.59
N HIS A 472 11.61 13.54 2.75
CA HIS A 472 11.67 13.02 1.39
C HIS A 472 12.38 14.00 0.46
N ALA A 473 13.15 13.47 -0.49
CA ALA A 473 13.62 14.21 -1.65
C ALA A 473 13.60 13.33 -2.90
N ARG A 474 13.48 13.97 -4.07
CA ARG A 474 13.57 13.31 -5.37
C ARG A 474 14.72 13.86 -6.17
N LEU A 475 15.45 12.96 -6.83
CA LEU A 475 16.38 13.27 -7.91
C LEU A 475 15.81 12.72 -9.22
N GLU A 476 16.09 13.41 -10.31
CA GLU A 476 15.77 12.98 -11.66
C GLU A 476 17.07 12.58 -12.36
N LEU A 477 17.13 11.33 -12.83
CA LEU A 477 18.21 10.81 -13.63
C LEU A 477 17.80 10.82 -15.09
N ARG A 478 18.35 11.76 -15.88
CA ARG A 478 18.20 11.78 -17.32
C ARG A 478 19.26 10.89 -17.96
N LEU A 479 18.82 9.96 -18.79
CA LEU A 479 19.66 9.11 -19.61
C LEU A 479 19.53 9.54 -21.07
N THR A 480 20.65 9.73 -21.76
CA THR A 480 20.69 9.89 -23.23
C THR A 480 21.53 8.75 -23.81
N TYR A 481 21.15 8.22 -24.97
CA TYR A 481 21.79 7.05 -25.54
C TYR A 481 21.62 7.00 -27.06
N ASP A 482 22.53 6.28 -27.72
CA ASP A 482 22.62 6.14 -29.18
C ASP A 482 22.58 7.50 -29.92
N GLY A 483 23.17 8.51 -29.29
CA GLY A 483 23.36 9.86 -29.83
C GLY A 483 22.18 10.81 -29.69
N TRP A 484 20.93 10.34 -29.61
CA TRP A 484 19.75 11.21 -29.61
C TRP A 484 18.54 10.71 -28.79
N GLN A 485 18.51 9.44 -28.39
CA GLN A 485 17.40 8.90 -27.60
C GLN A 485 17.53 9.34 -26.14
N SER A 486 16.41 9.42 -25.42
CA SER A 486 16.40 9.79 -24.00
C SER A 486 15.42 8.95 -23.19
N ALA A 487 15.72 8.83 -21.90
CA ALA A 487 14.87 8.25 -20.87
C ALA A 487 15.07 9.04 -19.57
N GLN A 488 14.11 8.95 -18.66
CA GLN A 488 14.18 9.60 -17.36
C GLN A 488 13.71 8.63 -16.28
N GLU A 489 14.44 8.60 -15.17
CA GLU A 489 14.11 7.82 -13.99
C GLU A 489 14.03 8.73 -12.77
N ASN A 490 13.03 8.52 -11.92
CA ASN A 490 12.93 9.21 -10.64
C ASN A 490 13.61 8.39 -9.56
N ILE A 491 14.38 9.05 -8.70
CA ILE A 491 15.07 8.45 -7.57
C ILE A 491 14.56 9.13 -6.31
N ASP A 492 13.69 8.43 -5.58
CA ASP A 492 13.20 8.86 -4.28
C ASP A 492 14.15 8.40 -3.16
N VAL A 493 14.43 9.31 -2.24
CA VAL A 493 15.28 9.05 -1.07
C VAL A 493 14.62 9.58 0.21
N LEU A 494 14.96 8.94 1.33
CA LEU A 494 14.66 9.40 2.68
C LEU A 494 15.93 9.97 3.30
N ILE A 495 15.90 11.23 3.69
CA ILE A 495 17.02 11.91 4.34
C ILE A 495 16.77 11.90 5.84
N ALA A 496 17.69 11.32 6.62
CA ALA A 496 17.62 11.37 8.07
C ALA A 496 17.75 12.83 8.57
N PRO A 497 17.16 13.19 9.73
CA PRO A 497 17.29 14.54 10.26
C PRO A 497 18.73 14.83 10.72
N GLU A 498 19.12 16.10 10.71
CA GLU A 498 20.49 16.52 11.09
C GLU A 498 20.84 16.16 12.53
N THR A 499 19.86 16.27 13.42
CA THR A 499 20.00 15.88 14.82
C THR A 499 19.07 14.71 15.11
N ILE A 500 19.65 13.55 15.42
CA ILE A 500 18.93 12.39 15.92
C ILE A 500 19.32 12.20 17.38
N PRO A 501 18.38 12.33 18.34
CA PRO A 501 18.70 12.18 19.75
C PRO A 501 19.09 10.74 20.07
N ASN A 502 20.02 10.57 21.00
CA ASN A 502 20.20 9.28 21.65
C ASN A 502 18.97 8.99 22.51
N PRO A 503 18.51 7.72 22.60
CA PRO A 503 17.50 7.34 23.55
C PRO A 503 18.02 7.51 24.98
N ASP A 504 17.12 7.63 25.96
CA ASP A 504 17.50 7.77 27.37
C ASP A 504 18.07 6.47 27.94
N ALA A 505 17.56 5.34 27.47
CA ALA A 505 18.10 4.01 27.73
C ALA A 505 17.79 3.05 26.59
N VAL A 506 18.55 1.96 26.47
CA VAL A 506 18.39 0.92 25.46
C VAL A 506 18.43 -0.44 26.13
N GLU A 507 17.53 -1.34 25.76
CA GLU A 507 17.56 -2.74 26.16
C GLU A 507 17.52 -3.62 24.91
N VAL A 508 18.50 -4.52 24.78
CA VAL A 508 18.54 -5.54 23.73
C VAL A 508 17.97 -6.83 24.30
N LEU A 509 16.89 -7.36 23.75
CA LEU A 509 16.30 -8.62 24.20
C LEU A 509 16.74 -9.75 23.29
N ASP A 510 17.81 -10.45 23.69
CA ASP A 510 18.50 -11.56 23.02
C ASP A 510 18.05 -12.93 23.55
N GLY A 511 16.80 -13.06 23.97
CA GLY A 511 16.25 -14.25 24.66
C GLY A 511 16.01 -14.02 26.15
N ARG A 512 16.44 -12.88 26.70
CA ARG A 512 16.17 -12.52 28.10
C ARG A 512 14.75 -12.03 28.34
N THR A 513 14.32 -12.15 29.59
CA THR A 513 13.03 -11.64 30.07
C THR A 513 13.24 -10.29 30.75
N PHE A 514 12.43 -9.29 30.40
CA PHE A 514 12.48 -7.97 31.02
C PHE A 514 11.07 -7.42 31.27
N THR A 515 10.92 -6.61 32.31
CA THR A 515 9.66 -5.92 32.65
C THR A 515 9.80 -4.44 32.37
N PHE A 516 9.05 -3.97 31.38
CA PHE A 516 9.04 -2.59 30.93
C PHE A 516 7.81 -1.83 31.44
N ASN A 517 7.97 -0.53 31.68
CA ASN A 517 6.82 0.37 31.74
C ASN A 517 6.51 0.82 30.31
N VAL A 518 5.36 0.42 29.77
CA VAL A 518 4.91 0.78 28.42
C VAL A 518 3.66 1.64 28.48
N PHE A 519 3.49 2.54 27.53
CA PHE A 519 2.28 3.34 27.47
C PHE A 519 1.09 2.49 27.03
N ARG A 520 -0.03 2.59 27.76
CA ARG A 520 -1.31 1.98 27.40
C ARG A 520 -2.37 3.04 27.21
N GLN A 521 -2.90 3.14 25.99
CA GLN A 521 -3.98 4.07 25.64
C GLN A 521 -5.30 3.68 26.32
N LYS A 522 -6.10 4.70 26.66
CA LYS A 522 -7.45 4.56 27.20
C LYS A 522 -8.51 4.99 26.17
N GLY A 523 -8.79 4.13 25.19
CA GLY A 523 -9.83 4.35 24.17
C GLY A 523 -9.55 5.50 23.18
N ASN A 524 -10.50 5.71 22.27
CA ASN A 524 -10.34 6.61 21.10
C ASN A 524 -10.50 8.11 21.41
N GLN A 525 -10.89 8.46 22.64
CA GLN A 525 -11.18 9.86 23.07
C GLN A 525 -10.04 10.45 23.92
N GLY A 526 -8.87 9.82 23.86
CA GLY A 526 -7.65 10.30 24.50
C GLY A 526 -7.38 9.79 25.92
N GLY A 527 -6.11 9.91 26.31
CA GLY A 527 -5.61 9.48 27.62
C GLY A 527 -4.96 8.10 27.61
N GLY A 528 -4.43 7.70 28.77
CA GLY A 528 -3.70 6.45 28.94
C GLY A 528 -2.87 6.45 30.22
N ALA A 529 -2.22 5.33 30.49
CA ALA A 529 -1.35 5.17 31.64
C ALA A 529 -0.17 4.26 31.30
N SER A 530 0.95 4.47 32.00
CA SER A 530 2.05 3.51 32.00
C SER A 530 1.59 2.22 32.69
N VAL A 531 1.80 1.09 32.04
CA VAL A 531 1.54 -0.25 32.58
C VAL A 531 2.79 -1.10 32.50
N GLN A 532 2.94 -2.01 33.45
CA GLN A 532 4.03 -2.98 33.39
C GLN A 532 3.72 -4.06 32.34
N ARG A 533 4.71 -4.34 31.50
CA ARG A 533 4.68 -5.39 30.50
C ARG A 533 5.94 -6.22 30.62
N THR A 534 5.78 -7.49 30.96
CA THR A 534 6.87 -8.47 30.95
C THR A 534 6.89 -9.19 29.62
N VAL A 535 8.07 -9.24 28.99
CA VAL A 535 8.27 -9.89 27.69
C VAL A 535 9.56 -10.71 27.70
N THR A 536 9.57 -11.77 26.90
CA THR A 536 10.75 -12.58 26.57
C THR A 536 10.83 -12.61 25.04
N GLU A 537 11.87 -12.00 24.48
CA GLU A 537 12.02 -11.80 23.03
C GLU A 537 13.46 -12.08 22.62
N GLY A 538 13.66 -12.40 21.34
CA GLY A 538 14.97 -12.80 20.82
C GLY A 538 15.33 -14.26 21.09
N SER A 539 16.55 -14.64 20.69
CA SER A 539 17.12 -15.96 20.91
C SER A 539 18.64 -15.86 21.00
N GLY A 540 19.20 -16.28 22.14
CA GLY A 540 20.60 -16.05 22.49
C GLY A 540 20.87 -16.42 23.94
N ASN A 541 21.97 -15.92 24.48
CA ASN A 541 22.43 -16.26 25.83
C ASN A 541 21.72 -15.44 26.95
N GLY A 542 20.97 -14.41 26.59
CA GLY A 542 20.17 -13.60 27.51
C GLY A 542 20.98 -12.59 28.33
N ASN A 543 22.19 -12.23 27.89
CA ASN A 543 23.07 -11.30 28.62
C ASN A 543 22.77 -9.83 28.29
N GLY A 544 21.85 -9.54 27.37
CA GLY A 544 21.52 -8.19 26.93
C GLY A 544 22.48 -7.59 25.92
N VAL A 545 23.30 -8.43 25.27
CA VAL A 545 24.23 -8.07 24.21
C VAL A 545 23.96 -8.96 23.02
N LEU A 546 23.74 -8.37 21.84
CA LEU A 546 23.51 -9.16 20.63
C LEU A 546 24.84 -9.74 20.09
N GLU A 547 25.02 -11.05 20.19
CA GLU A 547 26.21 -11.77 19.73
C GLU A 547 26.01 -12.46 18.35
N PRO A 548 27.09 -12.80 17.63
CA PRO A 548 26.98 -13.41 16.30
C PRO A 548 26.16 -14.71 16.31
N GLY A 549 25.12 -14.78 15.47
CA GLY A 549 24.19 -15.90 15.36
C GLY A 549 22.91 -15.74 16.18
N GLU A 550 22.85 -14.77 17.10
CA GLU A 550 21.68 -14.51 17.92
C GLU A 550 20.63 -13.65 17.21
N THR A 551 19.42 -13.61 17.78
CA THR A 551 18.38 -12.68 17.39
C THR A 551 17.95 -11.82 18.57
N ALA A 552 17.60 -10.56 18.31
CA ALA A 552 17.10 -9.68 19.34
C ALA A 552 16.07 -8.67 18.83
N THR A 553 15.21 -8.23 19.74
CA THR A 553 14.47 -6.96 19.59
C THR A 553 15.24 -5.86 20.31
N ILE A 554 15.10 -4.62 19.83
CA ILE A 554 15.70 -3.44 20.47
C ILE A 554 14.58 -2.57 21.03
N TRP A 555 14.69 -2.29 22.33
CA TRP A 555 13.80 -1.42 23.07
C TRP A 555 14.52 -0.13 23.44
N VAL A 556 13.80 0.98 23.38
CA VAL A 556 14.29 2.30 23.77
C VAL A 556 13.38 2.91 24.81
N ARG A 557 13.97 3.59 25.80
CA ARG A 557 13.26 4.54 26.64
C ARG A 557 13.38 5.91 26.00
N MET A 558 12.23 6.50 25.67
CA MET A 558 12.22 7.86 25.14
C MET A 558 12.61 8.87 26.22
N LYS A 559 13.32 9.92 25.82
CA LYS A 559 13.69 11.01 26.72
C LYS A 559 12.46 11.89 27.01
N GLN A 560 12.23 12.20 28.29
CA GLN A 560 11.15 13.12 28.67
C GLN A 560 11.21 14.43 27.87
N GLY A 561 10.06 14.82 27.31
CA GLY A 561 9.93 16.05 26.51
C GLY A 561 10.03 15.84 25.00
N MET A 562 10.44 14.67 24.52
CA MET A 562 10.29 14.31 23.10
C MET A 562 8.83 14.15 22.69
N ASP A 563 8.02 13.57 23.59
CA ASP A 563 6.57 13.60 23.55
C ASP A 563 6.06 14.19 24.88
N PRO A 564 5.22 15.24 24.86
CA PRO A 564 4.76 15.90 26.09
C PRO A 564 3.85 15.02 26.97
N PHE A 565 3.28 13.94 26.43
CA PHE A 565 2.43 13.00 27.15
C PHE A 565 3.14 11.70 27.54
N ASP A 566 4.33 11.46 26.99
CA ASP A 566 5.13 10.32 27.41
C ASP A 566 5.60 10.47 28.86
N LYS A 567 5.62 9.35 29.58
CA LYS A 567 6.00 9.26 30.99
C LYS A 567 7.23 8.36 31.16
N ASN A 568 8.25 8.60 30.34
CA ASN A 568 9.46 7.77 30.22
C ASN A 568 9.12 6.30 29.95
N ASN A 569 8.19 6.06 29.02
CA ASN A 569 7.82 4.70 28.66
C ASN A 569 8.87 4.08 27.72
N TRP A 570 8.85 2.75 27.68
CA TRP A 570 9.67 1.95 26.79
C TRP A 570 8.88 1.58 25.53
N TYR A 571 9.58 1.62 24.41
CA TYR A 571 9.05 1.34 23.11
C TYR A 571 9.94 0.33 22.40
N ARG A 572 9.30 -0.66 21.76
CA ARG A 572 9.98 -1.46 20.75
C ARG A 572 10.30 -0.61 19.54
N THR A 573 11.28 -1.05 18.75
CA THR A 573 11.74 -0.28 17.59
C THR A 573 11.74 -1.08 16.29
N LYS A 574 11.45 -0.39 15.19
CA LYS A 574 11.94 -0.77 13.87
C LYS A 574 13.41 -0.38 13.77
N VAL A 575 14.21 -1.26 13.17
CA VAL A 575 15.65 -1.09 13.01
C VAL A 575 15.98 -0.86 11.54
N TYR A 576 16.61 0.26 11.25
CA TYR A 576 17.18 0.56 9.93
C TYR A 576 18.70 0.58 10.01
N THR A 577 19.34 -0.16 9.10
CA THR A 577 20.80 -0.19 8.93
C THR A 577 21.16 -0.70 7.54
N ASP A 578 22.26 -0.21 7.00
CA ASP A 578 22.84 -0.67 5.73
C ASP A 578 23.91 -1.77 5.94
N SER A 579 24.18 -2.14 7.19
CA SER A 579 25.15 -3.18 7.52
C SER A 579 24.69 -4.54 7.00
N HIS A 580 25.54 -5.21 6.20
CA HIS A 580 25.29 -6.56 5.71
C HIS A 580 25.35 -7.63 6.81
N TYR A 581 25.79 -7.27 8.02
CA TYR A 581 25.82 -8.16 9.18
C TYR A 581 24.46 -8.28 9.88
N VAL A 582 23.52 -7.37 9.63
CA VAL A 582 22.21 -7.36 10.31
C VAL A 582 21.11 -7.73 9.31
N GLU A 583 20.41 -8.82 9.58
CA GLU A 583 19.20 -9.22 8.85
C GLU A 583 17.97 -8.91 9.71
N GLU A 584 16.91 -8.37 9.12
CA GLU A 584 15.60 -8.34 9.77
C GLU A 584 14.93 -9.71 9.62
N ALA A 585 15.03 -10.54 10.65
CA ALA A 585 14.56 -11.93 10.64
C ALA A 585 13.04 -12.03 10.69
N ALA A 586 12.37 -11.12 11.42
CA ALA A 586 10.91 -11.03 11.47
C ALA A 586 10.43 -9.59 11.69
N ASP A 587 9.21 -9.32 11.21
CA ASP A 587 8.45 -8.11 11.49
C ASP A 587 7.32 -8.47 12.47
N ILE A 588 7.55 -8.21 13.75
CA ILE A 588 6.56 -8.46 14.79
C ILE A 588 5.47 -7.39 14.66
N GLN A 589 4.22 -7.81 14.51
CA GLN A 589 3.06 -6.94 14.28
C GLN A 589 2.06 -7.09 15.43
N GLU A 590 1.98 -6.08 16.29
CA GLU A 590 1.04 -6.08 17.41
C GLU A 590 -0.10 -5.10 17.16
N GLN A 591 -1.32 -5.46 17.54
CA GLN A 591 -2.44 -4.53 17.43
C GLN A 591 -2.21 -3.30 18.30
N LYS A 592 -2.38 -2.11 17.71
CA LYS A 592 -2.38 -0.86 18.46
C LYS A 592 -3.54 -0.85 19.46
N GLN A 593 -3.25 -0.48 20.69
CA GLN A 593 -4.17 -0.71 21.81
C GLN A 593 -5.45 0.11 21.67
N LEU A 594 -6.60 -0.55 21.69
CA LEU A 594 -7.95 0.04 21.58
C LEU A 594 -8.18 0.89 20.32
N GLU A 595 -7.32 0.74 19.32
CA GLU A 595 -7.48 1.32 18.01
C GLU A 595 -8.27 0.36 17.12
N TRP A 596 -9.55 0.65 16.89
CA TRP A 596 -10.41 -0.04 15.91
C TRP A 596 -10.02 0.29 14.45
N THR A 597 -8.74 0.55 14.22
CA THR A 597 -8.18 1.15 13.02
C THR A 597 -7.60 0.09 12.09
N GLY A 598 -7.26 -1.09 12.64
CA GLY A 598 -6.49 -2.12 11.96
C GLY A 598 -4.97 -1.90 12.06
N ALA A 599 -4.53 -0.74 12.56
CA ALA A 599 -3.13 -0.38 12.65
C ALA A 599 -2.34 -1.23 13.66
N LYS A 600 -1.06 -1.44 13.33
CA LYS A 600 -0.11 -2.33 13.98
C LYS A 600 1.11 -1.56 14.44
N GLU A 601 1.52 -1.80 15.68
CA GLU A 601 2.88 -1.53 16.11
C GLU A 601 3.79 -2.55 15.42
N ARG A 602 4.80 -2.05 14.71
CA ARG A 602 5.75 -2.90 13.99
C ARG A 602 7.10 -2.88 14.69
N THR A 603 7.72 -4.04 14.83
CA THR A 603 9.02 -4.18 15.49
C THR A 603 9.93 -5.10 14.69
N SER A 604 11.20 -4.72 14.59
CA SER A 604 12.21 -5.57 13.97
C SER A 604 12.73 -6.59 14.98
N LEU A 605 12.59 -7.88 14.65
CA LEU A 605 13.45 -8.92 15.21
C LEU A 605 14.69 -9.00 14.32
N ILE A 606 15.82 -8.52 14.80
CA ILE A 606 17.06 -8.53 14.03
C ILE A 606 17.89 -9.78 14.35
N ARG A 607 18.62 -10.29 13.36
CA ARG A 607 19.63 -11.34 13.50
C ARG A 607 20.99 -10.78 13.19
N LEU A 608 21.97 -11.06 14.04
CA LEU A 608 23.37 -10.78 13.73
C LEU A 608 24.00 -11.97 13.01
N ALA A 609 24.63 -11.73 11.87
CA ALA A 609 25.25 -12.78 11.06
C ALA A 609 26.32 -13.53 11.88
N PRO A 610 26.35 -14.88 11.85
CA PRO A 610 27.35 -15.66 12.59
C PRO A 610 28.81 -15.31 12.26
N ALA A 611 29.06 -14.84 11.04
CA ALA A 611 30.39 -14.46 10.56
C ALA A 611 30.78 -13.00 10.91
N THR A 612 30.02 -12.31 11.77
CA THR A 612 30.32 -10.92 12.13
C THR A 612 31.62 -10.84 12.94
N PRO A 613 32.64 -10.07 12.52
CA PRO A 613 33.89 -9.97 13.25
C PRO A 613 33.71 -9.36 14.65
N ALA A 614 34.48 -9.85 15.62
CA ALA A 614 34.52 -9.30 16.96
C ALA A 614 35.02 -7.84 16.95
N GLY A 615 34.40 -6.97 17.76
CA GLY A 615 34.72 -5.54 17.79
C GLY A 615 34.13 -4.71 16.65
N THR A 616 33.29 -5.30 15.78
CA THR A 616 32.57 -4.55 14.74
C THR A 616 31.63 -3.53 15.39
N SER A 617 31.63 -2.30 14.89
CA SER A 617 30.66 -1.26 15.25
C SER A 617 29.61 -1.14 14.15
N ILE A 618 28.33 -1.31 14.50
CA ILE A 618 27.23 -1.27 13.54
C ILE A 618 26.31 -0.10 13.89
N PRO A 619 26.24 0.96 13.07
CA PRO A 619 25.31 2.05 13.29
C PRO A 619 23.88 1.57 13.02
N LEU A 620 22.99 1.86 13.97
CA LEU A 620 21.56 1.56 13.87
C LEU A 620 20.76 2.86 14.01
N LEU A 621 19.78 3.00 13.14
CA LEU A 621 18.73 3.99 13.28
C LEU A 621 17.47 3.26 13.75
N LEU A 622 16.98 3.64 14.91
CA LEU A 622 15.82 3.04 15.55
C LEU A 622 14.63 3.96 15.40
N ASP A 623 13.46 3.37 15.17
CA ASP A 623 12.22 4.09 14.90
C ASP A 623 11.12 3.53 15.78
N ASN A 624 10.44 4.39 16.51
CA ASN A 624 9.29 4.04 17.31
C ASN A 624 8.17 5.07 17.18
N GLU A 625 7.01 4.64 17.62
CA GLU A 625 5.78 5.41 17.58
C GLU A 625 5.34 5.74 19.01
N SER A 626 4.93 6.99 19.24
CA SER A 626 4.36 7.45 20.51
C SER A 626 2.98 8.09 20.30
N TRP A 627 2.27 8.27 21.41
CA TRP A 627 0.92 8.79 21.44
C TRP A 627 0.85 10.08 22.24
N SER A 628 0.49 11.16 21.56
CA SER A 628 0.24 12.47 22.14
C SER A 628 -1.22 12.89 21.90
N TYR A 629 -1.72 13.83 22.70
CA TYR A 629 -3.11 14.27 22.62
C TYR A 629 -3.17 15.79 22.59
N HIS A 630 -3.77 16.36 21.55
CA HIS A 630 -4.07 17.78 21.56
C HIS A 630 -5.53 17.99 21.98
N TYR A 631 -5.75 18.65 23.11
CA TYR A 631 -7.11 19.01 23.56
C TYR A 631 -7.45 20.39 23.03
N THR A 632 -8.26 20.44 21.98
CA THR A 632 -8.83 21.72 21.52
C THR A 632 -10.22 21.88 22.15
N PRO A 633 -10.54 23.02 22.76
CA PRO A 633 -11.92 23.34 23.11
C PRO A 633 -12.72 23.44 21.82
N ASP A 634 -13.57 22.46 21.52
CA ASP A 634 -14.52 22.56 20.43
C ASP A 634 -15.77 23.25 20.95
N VAL A 635 -15.88 24.55 20.66
CA VAL A 635 -17.07 25.34 20.98
C VAL A 635 -17.90 25.45 19.71
N ARG A 636 -18.61 24.38 19.33
CA ARG A 636 -19.56 24.42 18.20
C ARG A 636 -20.95 23.98 18.64
N TYR A 637 -21.87 24.95 18.55
CA TYR A 637 -23.32 24.87 18.85
C TYR A 637 -23.74 24.61 20.30
N GLY A 638 -23.55 25.62 21.16
CA GLY A 638 -24.44 25.86 22.31
C GLY A 638 -24.22 24.99 23.57
N LYS A 639 -23.84 25.67 24.65
CA LYS A 639 -23.79 25.24 26.07
C LYS A 639 -22.88 24.08 26.50
N GLU A 640 -22.42 23.19 25.62
CA GLU A 640 -21.46 22.14 26.02
C GLU A 640 -20.01 22.50 25.65
N LYS A 641 -19.11 22.52 26.65
CA LYS A 641 -17.66 22.53 26.42
C LYS A 641 -17.24 21.09 26.08
N LEU A 642 -17.18 20.76 24.80
CA LEU A 642 -16.55 19.52 24.35
C LEU A 642 -15.05 19.77 24.19
N TYR A 643 -14.24 19.18 25.06
CA TYR A 643 -12.80 19.04 24.78
C TYR A 643 -12.65 17.87 23.82
N GLN A 644 -12.45 18.14 22.54
CA GLN A 644 -12.12 17.07 21.60
C GLN A 644 -10.62 16.79 21.72
N ALA A 645 -10.28 15.58 22.17
CA ALA A 645 -8.90 15.11 22.13
C ALA A 645 -8.59 14.68 20.69
N PHE A 646 -7.70 15.39 20.03
CA PHE A 646 -7.07 14.95 18.79
C PHE A 646 -5.89 14.06 19.15
N GLN A 647 -5.98 12.79 18.79
CA GLN A 647 -4.89 11.86 18.93
C GLN A 647 -3.84 12.17 17.85
N LEU A 648 -2.62 12.40 18.32
CA LEU A 648 -1.45 12.64 17.50
C LEU A 648 -0.49 11.48 17.73
N HIS A 649 -0.35 10.68 16.70
CA HIS A 649 0.65 9.64 16.60
C HIS A 649 1.96 10.30 16.15
N THR A 650 3.08 10.06 16.81
CA THR A 650 4.35 10.72 16.44
C THR A 650 5.43 9.67 16.26
N ARG A 651 6.15 9.74 15.15
CA ARG A 651 7.31 8.88 14.90
C ARG A 651 8.58 9.56 15.41
N HIS A 652 9.41 8.77 16.09
CA HIS A 652 10.66 9.22 16.68
C HIS A 652 11.82 8.42 16.13
N LEU A 653 12.92 9.11 15.84
CA LEU A 653 14.17 8.46 15.45
C LEU A 653 15.18 8.54 16.58
N HIS A 654 15.91 7.45 16.76
CA HIS A 654 16.99 7.33 17.71
C HIS A 654 18.22 6.73 17.05
N ARG A 655 19.41 7.22 17.40
CA ARG A 655 20.67 6.68 16.89
C ARG A 655 21.38 5.91 17.99
N ILE A 656 21.81 4.69 17.68
CA ILE A 656 22.70 3.91 18.54
C ILE A 656 23.79 3.27 17.69
N VAL A 657 24.86 2.80 18.34
CA VAL A 657 25.88 1.97 17.70
C VAL A 657 25.92 0.64 18.44
N LEU A 658 25.56 -0.44 17.74
CA LEU A 658 25.69 -1.79 18.26
C LEU A 658 27.17 -2.18 18.24
N GLN A 659 27.74 -2.46 19.41
CA GLN A 659 29.13 -2.86 19.57
C GLN A 659 29.22 -4.38 19.75
N ILE A 660 29.86 -5.07 18.81
CA ILE A 660 30.03 -6.52 18.91
C ILE A 660 31.18 -6.80 19.89
N PRO A 661 30.97 -7.61 20.94
CA PRO A 661 32.01 -7.91 21.93
C PRO A 661 33.31 -8.36 21.27
N LYS A 662 34.44 -7.83 21.76
CA LYS A 662 35.74 -8.45 21.48
C LYS A 662 35.75 -9.77 22.22
N LEU A 663 36.00 -10.89 21.53
CA LEU A 663 36.21 -12.18 22.18
C LEU A 663 37.26 -11.99 23.28
N GLY A 664 36.82 -11.97 24.54
CA GLY A 664 37.72 -12.04 25.67
C GLY A 664 38.42 -13.39 25.58
N ARG A 665 39.75 -13.42 25.69
CA ARG A 665 40.45 -14.65 26.04
C ARG A 665 39.78 -15.17 27.32
N ARG A 666 39.17 -16.35 27.23
CA ARG A 666 38.71 -17.08 28.41
C ARG A 666 39.86 -17.32 29.36
#